data_AF-A0A553NA29-F1
#
_entry.id   AF-A0A553NA29-F1
#
_cell.length_a   1.000
_cell.length_b   1.000
_cell.length_c   1.000
_cell.angle_alpha   90.00
_cell.angle_beta   90.00
_cell.angle_gamma   90.00
#
_symmetry.space_group_name_H-M   'P 1'
#
loop_
_entity.id
_entity.type
_entity.pdbx_description
1 polymer ?
#
loop_
_entity_poly.entity_id
_entity_poly.type
_entity_poly.pdbx_seq_one_letter_code
_entity_poly.pdbx_strand_id
1 'polypeptide(L)'
;PKPCPGANQSPSADHEGNHGTIKHSPESESPARSSTNVPPRPPPPRLPANKLNSLGNETCPEEHDPWEPQGKAGICSQFGERLQVSFDDDDEERDDEGESNGVCESEPSAESQSTMPPAVPTQKDKKDFPKPVSNGLPPTPKVHMGACFSKVFNGCPLKIHCATSWINPDTRDQYLIFGAEEGIYTLNLNELHETSMEQLFPRRCTWLYVMSNSLLSISGKACHLYSHSLPGLFEHARQMQKLPVAIPTHKLPDKIIPRKFTVSNKIPETKGCQKCCVVRNPYTGHKYLCGAFQSNIALFEWVESMQKFMLVKNVDFPLPCPLEVFEMLVVPEHQFPLICIAVSKGTELNQVVRFETLNPNSTSNWFDSDTPQSCVIHVTQLERDTILVCLDRCIKIVNLQGRLKSSRKLSAELTFNFQIESIGQRVGLLEAWHAGSQLQITQEISDNSRIFRLLGSERVVVLESRPTDNPTAHSNLYILAALEKQNMAASTVFKAGLFNHKVAIVTGGGTGIGKAITSELLQLGCCVVISSRKIERLKSAAKELTQKIPPSSLAKVTPIECNIRIEEEVKNLMDSTLKLHGRIDFLVNNGGGQFSSPASMMSAKGWKAVVDTNLNGTFFCCREAYNSWMKDHGGAARSAVDNLTKTLAIEWADRGIRINSVAPVGGNRGTIISKTAMENYKEYGPTLFKMSVPFIPAKRLGVPEEISPAVCFLLSPAANFITGATLKVDAGQSLYHSVWEIPEHSSWPAAPEGENAEVLREIMDLTKSKL
;
A
#
# COMPACT_ATOMS: atom_id res chain seq x y z
N PRO A 1 -47.52 -57.95 -12.76
CA PRO A 1 -48.08 -56.76 -13.44
C PRO A 1 -47.00 -55.68 -13.67
N LYS A 2 -46.61 -55.46 -14.93
CA LYS A 2 -45.93 -54.21 -15.37
C LYS A 2 -47.03 -53.18 -15.70
N PRO A 3 -46.74 -51.87 -15.66
CA PRO A 3 -46.14 -51.19 -16.82
C PRO A 3 -44.93 -50.28 -16.50
N CYS A 4 -44.16 -49.97 -17.55
CA CYS A 4 -43.10 -48.95 -17.64
C CYS A 4 -43.35 -48.15 -18.94
N PRO A 5 -42.62 -47.06 -19.26
CA PRO A 5 -41.93 -46.06 -18.42
C PRO A 5 -42.32 -44.60 -18.77
N GLY A 6 -41.85 -43.61 -17.99
CA GLY A 6 -41.98 -42.17 -18.30
C GLY A 6 -40.77 -41.37 -17.80
N ALA A 7 -40.23 -40.50 -18.66
CA ALA A 7 -38.87 -39.95 -18.60
C ALA A 7 -38.47 -39.05 -17.40
N ASN A 8 -37.19 -39.16 -17.05
CA ASN A 8 -36.27 -38.20 -16.42
C ASN A 8 -36.81 -36.81 -16.00
N GLN A 9 -36.66 -36.49 -14.71
CA GLN A 9 -36.19 -35.18 -14.26
C GLN A 9 -35.10 -35.36 -13.18
N SER A 10 -33.92 -34.78 -13.43
CA SER A 10 -32.82 -34.70 -12.49
C SER A 10 -33.02 -33.52 -11.53
N PRO A 11 -32.56 -33.57 -10.26
CA PRO A 11 -32.60 -32.42 -9.38
C PRO A 11 -31.70 -31.31 -9.91
N SER A 12 -32.21 -30.08 -10.00
CA SER A 12 -31.41 -28.89 -10.25
C SER A 12 -30.51 -28.60 -9.05
N ALA A 13 -29.21 -28.45 -9.30
CA ALA A 13 -28.27 -27.96 -8.31
C ALA A 13 -28.45 -26.44 -8.14
N ASP A 14 -28.73 -26.00 -6.90
CA ASP A 14 -28.68 -24.58 -6.55
C ASP A 14 -27.23 -24.10 -6.43
N HIS A 15 -27.01 -22.81 -6.72
CA HIS A 15 -25.70 -22.19 -6.83
C HIS A 15 -24.97 -22.07 -5.47
N GLU A 16 -23.94 -22.89 -5.24
CA GLU A 16 -22.95 -22.61 -4.20
C GLU A 16 -22.06 -21.42 -4.60
N GLY A 17 -22.22 -20.30 -3.88
CA GLY A 17 -21.26 -19.20 -3.91
C GLY A 17 -20.01 -19.55 -3.09
N ASN A 18 -18.85 -19.04 -3.48
CA ASN A 18 -17.58 -19.34 -2.80
C ASN A 18 -17.54 -18.68 -1.40
N HIS A 19 -17.90 -19.43 -0.35
CA HIS A 19 -17.89 -19.00 1.05
C HIS A 19 -16.48 -19.11 1.66
N GLY A 20 -16.11 -18.18 2.55
CA GLY A 20 -14.82 -18.24 3.25
C GLY A 20 -14.77 -19.37 4.27
N THR A 21 -13.59 -19.95 4.49
CA THR A 21 -13.39 -21.11 5.37
C THR A 21 -12.96 -20.68 6.79
N ILE A 22 -13.35 -21.42 7.82
CA ILE A 22 -12.84 -21.20 9.20
C ILE A 22 -12.10 -22.45 9.67
N LYS A 23 -10.82 -22.28 10.04
CA LYS A 23 -9.98 -23.29 10.66
C LYS A 23 -10.18 -23.23 12.18
N HIS A 24 -11.07 -24.07 12.69
CA HIS A 24 -11.27 -24.25 14.13
C HIS A 24 -10.11 -25.05 14.76
N SER A 25 -9.84 -24.82 16.05
CA SER A 25 -9.11 -25.82 16.85
C SER A 25 -9.97 -27.08 16.99
N PRO A 26 -9.41 -28.31 16.89
CA PRO A 26 -10.20 -29.54 16.93
C PRO A 26 -10.93 -29.71 18.27
N GLU A 27 -12.26 -29.69 18.24
CA GLU A 27 -13.12 -30.04 19.39
C GLU A 27 -13.29 -31.56 19.52
N SER A 28 -13.58 -32.00 20.74
CA SER A 28 -13.66 -33.43 21.09
C SER A 28 -15.10 -33.91 21.25
N GLU A 29 -15.63 -34.64 20.26
CA GLU A 29 -16.74 -35.55 20.47
C GLU A 29 -16.27 -36.88 21.07
N SER A 30 -17.11 -37.56 21.86
CA SER A 30 -16.80 -38.82 22.54
C SER A 30 -18.07 -39.53 23.04
N PRO A 31 -18.10 -40.87 23.16
CA PRO A 31 -17.84 -41.82 22.07
C PRO A 31 -18.80 -43.04 22.06
N ALA A 32 -18.95 -43.74 20.93
CA ALA A 32 -19.53 -45.10 20.96
C ALA A 32 -19.05 -46.04 19.84
N ARG A 33 -18.42 -47.15 20.28
CA ARG A 33 -18.28 -48.49 19.65
C ARG A 33 -17.13 -48.83 18.69
N SER A 34 -16.42 -49.87 19.16
CA SER A 34 -15.83 -51.04 18.47
C SER A 34 -14.73 -50.89 17.43
N SER A 35 -13.56 -51.39 17.84
CA SER A 35 -12.41 -51.83 17.04
C SER A 35 -12.74 -52.78 15.89
N THR A 36 -12.07 -52.61 14.74
CA THR A 36 -11.11 -53.61 14.19
C THR A 36 -10.39 -53.10 12.93
N ASN A 37 -9.23 -53.69 12.63
CA ASN A 37 -8.46 -53.65 11.37
C ASN A 37 -7.68 -52.37 11.02
N VAL A 38 -6.35 -52.47 11.15
CA VAL A 38 -5.35 -51.55 10.58
C VAL A 38 -4.56 -52.31 9.50
N PRO A 39 -4.45 -51.81 8.26
CA PRO A 39 -3.56 -52.38 7.24
C PRO A 39 -2.11 -51.89 7.43
N PRO A 40 -1.09 -52.69 7.04
CA PRO A 40 0.31 -52.36 7.27
C PRO A 40 0.85 -51.26 6.33
N ARG A 41 1.81 -50.46 6.83
CA ARG A 41 2.51 -49.40 6.09
C ARG A 41 3.61 -50.00 5.18
N PRO A 42 3.82 -49.49 3.94
CA PRO A 42 4.89 -49.94 3.05
C PRO A 42 6.31 -49.51 3.53
N PRO A 43 7.37 -50.23 3.12
CA PRO A 43 8.75 -49.92 3.49
C PRO A 43 9.37 -48.76 2.66
N PRO A 44 10.41 -48.08 3.19
CA PRO A 44 11.07 -46.94 2.51
C PRO A 44 11.99 -47.37 1.35
N PRO A 45 12.31 -46.44 0.41
CA PRO A 45 13.03 -46.75 -0.83
C PRO A 45 14.54 -47.01 -0.63
N ARG A 46 15.12 -47.80 -1.54
CA ARG A 46 16.57 -48.11 -1.59
C ARG A 46 17.31 -47.11 -2.49
N LEU A 47 18.44 -46.61 -2.01
CA LEU A 47 19.43 -45.87 -2.82
C LEU A 47 20.42 -46.85 -3.47
N PRO A 48 20.76 -46.70 -4.76
CA PRO A 48 21.97 -47.29 -5.37
C PRO A 48 23.24 -46.52 -4.98
N ALA A 49 24.39 -47.19 -5.01
CA ALA A 49 25.64 -46.72 -4.38
C ALA A 49 26.70 -46.14 -5.35
N ASN A 50 27.62 -45.36 -4.77
CA ASN A 50 28.80 -44.76 -5.41
C ASN A 50 29.87 -45.78 -5.87
N LYS A 51 30.62 -45.42 -6.92
CA LYS A 51 32.09 -45.58 -7.11
C LYS A 51 32.58 -44.36 -7.92
N LEU A 52 33.52 -43.51 -7.45
CA LEU A 52 35.00 -43.63 -7.60
C LEU A 52 35.43 -44.03 -9.03
N ASN A 53 36.40 -43.43 -9.76
CA ASN A 53 37.43 -42.38 -9.52
C ASN A 53 37.99 -41.96 -10.94
N SER A 54 38.90 -41.00 -11.21
CA SER A 54 39.65 -39.94 -10.48
C SER A 54 40.41 -39.02 -11.49
N LEU A 55 40.94 -37.87 -11.02
CA LEU A 55 42.10 -37.05 -11.52
C LEU A 55 42.59 -37.19 -13.00
N GLY A 56 42.72 -36.06 -13.70
CA GLY A 56 43.49 -35.91 -14.96
C GLY A 56 43.65 -34.44 -15.37
N ASN A 57 44.81 -34.05 -15.90
CA ASN A 57 45.23 -32.64 -16.11
C ASN A 57 45.15 -32.20 -17.60
N GLU A 58 45.18 -30.87 -17.80
CA GLU A 58 45.84 -30.14 -18.90
C GLU A 58 45.25 -29.99 -20.33
N THR A 59 45.24 -28.71 -20.74
CA THR A 59 45.56 -28.11 -22.09
C THR A 59 44.58 -28.18 -23.28
N CYS A 60 44.36 -26.99 -23.88
CA CYS A 60 43.87 -26.78 -25.26
C CYS A 60 44.99 -27.03 -26.29
N PRO A 61 44.68 -27.04 -27.60
CA PRO A 61 44.94 -25.81 -28.37
C PRO A 61 43.90 -25.47 -29.47
N GLU A 62 44.21 -24.38 -30.17
CA GLU A 62 43.61 -23.75 -31.37
C GLU A 62 43.51 -24.72 -32.59
N GLU A 63 42.96 -24.42 -33.79
CA GLU A 63 42.72 -23.16 -34.52
C GLU A 63 41.79 -23.37 -35.77
N HIS A 64 41.35 -22.26 -36.39
CA HIS A 64 41.00 -22.04 -37.82
C HIS A 64 39.67 -22.48 -38.54
N ASP A 65 39.11 -21.47 -39.23
CA ASP A 65 38.13 -21.32 -40.35
C ASP A 65 38.38 -22.17 -41.63
N PRO A 66 37.64 -22.08 -42.80
CA PRO A 66 36.67 -21.05 -43.28
C PRO A 66 35.41 -21.44 -44.15
N TRP A 67 34.55 -20.42 -44.34
CA TRP A 67 33.74 -20.04 -45.55
C TRP A 67 32.54 -20.87 -46.10
N GLU A 68 31.32 -20.33 -45.85
CA GLU A 68 30.40 -19.63 -46.81
C GLU A 68 29.95 -20.25 -48.19
N PRO A 69 28.93 -19.70 -48.92
CA PRO A 69 27.68 -20.44 -49.10
C PRO A 69 27.21 -20.63 -50.56
N GLN A 70 26.12 -21.39 -50.76
CA GLN A 70 25.30 -21.34 -51.98
C GLN A 70 23.81 -21.31 -51.66
N GLY A 71 23.08 -20.41 -52.30
CA GLY A 71 21.61 -20.32 -52.22
C GLY A 71 20.96 -20.32 -53.61
N LYS A 72 19.62 -20.26 -53.64
CA LYS A 72 18.72 -19.81 -54.72
C LYS A 72 17.27 -20.18 -54.34
N ALA A 73 16.20 -19.51 -54.81
CA ALA A 73 16.01 -18.11 -55.24
C ALA A 73 14.51 -17.88 -55.55
N GLY A 74 14.04 -16.65 -55.31
CA GLY A 74 12.90 -16.03 -56.02
C GLY A 74 11.50 -16.14 -55.38
N ILE A 75 10.55 -15.22 -55.65
CA ILE A 75 10.59 -14.00 -56.48
C ILE A 75 9.53 -12.98 -55.98
N CYS A 76 9.83 -11.68 -56.13
CA CYS A 76 8.98 -10.48 -56.33
C CYS A 76 7.45 -10.65 -56.53
N SER A 77 6.57 -9.67 -56.27
CA SER A 77 6.63 -8.22 -55.93
C SER A 77 5.24 -7.82 -55.34
N GLN A 78 4.80 -6.58 -55.04
CA GLN A 78 4.98 -5.28 -55.69
C GLN A 78 4.31 -4.14 -54.86
N PHE A 79 4.60 -2.88 -55.22
CA PHE A 79 3.97 -1.62 -54.80
C PHE A 79 4.07 -1.14 -53.34
N GLY A 80 4.44 0.12 -53.21
CA GLY A 80 4.25 0.95 -52.03
C GLY A 80 3.81 2.34 -52.47
N GLU A 81 3.42 3.19 -51.52
CA GLU A 81 3.05 4.58 -51.79
C GLU A 81 3.54 5.53 -50.71
N ARG A 82 3.71 6.81 -51.09
CA ARG A 82 4.26 7.89 -50.26
C ARG A 82 3.24 8.39 -49.25
N LEU A 83 3.75 8.95 -48.14
CA LEU A 83 3.25 10.23 -47.64
C LEU A 83 4.37 10.99 -46.92
N GLN A 84 4.67 12.19 -47.42
CA GLN A 84 5.50 13.18 -46.74
C GLN A 84 4.62 13.93 -45.73
N VAL A 85 5.19 14.31 -44.59
CA VAL A 85 4.65 15.38 -43.75
C VAL A 85 5.80 16.34 -43.47
N SER A 86 5.57 17.62 -43.75
CA SER A 86 6.53 18.72 -43.56
C SER A 86 6.77 19.02 -42.08
N PHE A 87 7.92 19.63 -41.80
CA PHE A 87 8.13 20.41 -40.59
C PHE A 87 8.11 21.87 -41.02
N ASP A 88 7.24 22.66 -40.39
CA ASP A 88 7.37 24.12 -40.41
C ASP A 88 8.17 24.49 -39.16
N ASP A 89 9.41 24.93 -39.38
CA ASP A 89 10.18 25.74 -38.42
C ASP A 89 9.70 27.19 -38.58
N ASP A 90 9.50 27.93 -37.49
CA ASP A 90 9.54 29.41 -37.49
C ASP A 90 9.84 29.94 -36.08
N ASP A 91 11.05 30.47 -35.92
CA ASP A 91 11.45 31.42 -34.87
C ASP A 91 11.85 32.71 -35.62
N GLU A 92 11.12 33.82 -35.48
CA GLU A 92 11.72 35.16 -35.63
C GLU A 92 10.90 36.27 -34.93
N GLU A 93 11.55 37.41 -34.70
CA GLU A 93 11.09 38.47 -33.81
C GLU A 93 10.23 39.57 -34.48
N ARG A 94 9.47 40.27 -33.62
CA ARG A 94 9.33 41.74 -33.49
C ARG A 94 8.07 42.51 -33.97
N ASP A 95 7.82 43.52 -33.13
CA ASP A 95 7.19 44.84 -33.31
C ASP A 95 5.67 44.98 -33.59
N ASP A 96 4.96 45.27 -32.48
CA ASP A 96 4.13 46.46 -32.22
C ASP A 96 3.11 46.95 -33.28
N GLU A 97 1.81 46.90 -32.93
CA GLU A 97 0.95 48.07 -32.66
C GLU A 97 -0.56 47.71 -32.61
N GLY A 98 -1.32 48.43 -31.76
CA GLY A 98 -2.64 48.97 -32.12
C GLY A 98 -3.92 48.10 -32.07
N GLU A 99 -4.67 48.24 -30.95
CA GLU A 99 -6.15 48.37 -30.90
C GLU A 99 -7.07 47.24 -31.47
N SER A 100 -8.39 47.22 -31.27
CA SER A 100 -9.21 47.41 -30.05
C SER A 100 -10.62 46.82 -30.30
N ASN A 101 -11.30 46.30 -29.26
CA ASN A 101 -12.73 45.89 -29.27
C ASN A 101 -13.13 44.76 -30.27
N GLY A 102 -14.22 44.00 -30.14
CA GLY A 102 -15.17 43.81 -29.03
C GLY A 102 -16.31 42.82 -29.42
N VAL A 103 -16.65 41.91 -28.49
CA VAL A 103 -18.02 41.59 -28.00
C VAL A 103 -19.12 41.01 -28.94
N CYS A 104 -19.81 39.97 -28.43
CA CYS A 104 -21.14 39.40 -28.82
C CYS A 104 -21.24 38.63 -30.16
N GLU A 105 -21.58 37.32 -30.19
CA GLU A 105 -22.84 36.60 -29.85
C GLU A 105 -23.77 36.38 -31.07
N SER A 106 -24.09 35.12 -31.39
CA SER A 106 -25.45 34.60 -31.70
C SER A 106 -25.45 33.19 -32.35
N GLU A 107 -26.32 32.31 -31.86
CA GLU A 107 -26.89 31.17 -32.61
C GLU A 107 -28.24 31.64 -33.29
N PRO A 108 -29.16 30.80 -33.86
CA PRO A 108 -29.15 29.34 -34.11
C PRO A 108 -29.77 28.83 -35.44
N SER A 109 -29.81 27.48 -35.59
CA SER A 109 -30.96 26.65 -36.03
C SER A 109 -31.04 25.99 -37.44
N ALA A 110 -31.67 24.79 -37.41
CA ALA A 110 -32.52 24.14 -38.45
C ALA A 110 -31.98 23.02 -39.40
N GLU A 111 -32.19 21.76 -38.97
CA GLU A 111 -32.83 20.60 -39.65
C GLU A 111 -32.55 20.18 -41.13
N SER A 112 -32.30 18.87 -41.32
CA SER A 112 -33.14 17.97 -42.17
C SER A 112 -32.81 16.47 -41.94
N GLN A 113 -33.77 15.57 -42.23
CA GLN A 113 -33.70 14.10 -42.07
C GLN A 113 -33.85 13.35 -43.43
N SER A 114 -33.88 11.99 -43.39
CA SER A 114 -34.26 10.99 -44.44
C SER A 114 -33.06 10.32 -45.15
N THR A 115 -32.95 9.01 -45.45
CA THR A 115 -33.80 7.79 -45.21
C THR A 115 -32.98 6.50 -45.45
N MET A 116 -33.42 5.34 -44.91
CA MET A 116 -32.90 3.97 -45.17
C MET A 116 -33.94 3.10 -45.91
N PRO A 117 -33.56 2.09 -46.72
CA PRO A 117 -33.80 0.64 -46.39
C PRO A 117 -32.83 -0.36 -47.11
N PRO A 118 -32.98 -1.72 -47.12
CA PRO A 118 -33.62 -2.71 -46.21
C PRO A 118 -32.70 -3.93 -45.84
N ALA A 119 -33.26 -4.96 -45.16
CA ALA A 119 -32.70 -6.32 -44.93
C ALA A 119 -33.80 -7.39 -45.24
N VAL A 120 -33.70 -8.73 -45.14
CA VAL A 120 -32.80 -9.73 -44.47
C VAL A 120 -32.78 -11.05 -45.32
N PRO A 121 -31.93 -12.09 -45.07
CA PRO A 121 -32.36 -13.22 -44.20
C PRO A 121 -31.26 -14.00 -43.42
N THR A 122 -31.68 -14.83 -42.46
CA THR A 122 -30.86 -15.59 -41.48
C THR A 122 -31.00 -17.12 -41.58
N GLN A 123 -29.94 -17.85 -41.16
CA GLN A 123 -29.95 -19.00 -40.18
C GLN A 123 -28.90 -20.10 -40.48
N LYS A 124 -28.11 -20.49 -39.46
CA LYS A 124 -28.30 -21.75 -38.69
C LYS A 124 -27.26 -21.94 -37.58
N ASP A 125 -27.71 -22.45 -36.44
CA ASP A 125 -26.98 -22.51 -35.18
C ASP A 125 -25.91 -23.63 -35.10
N LYS A 126 -24.88 -23.38 -34.29
CA LYS A 126 -24.12 -24.43 -33.59
C LYS A 126 -24.19 -24.14 -32.09
N LYS A 127 -24.51 -25.18 -31.30
CA LYS A 127 -24.67 -25.10 -29.84
C LYS A 127 -23.38 -24.67 -29.14
N ASP A 128 -23.47 -23.61 -28.34
CA ASP A 128 -22.47 -23.28 -27.33
C ASP A 128 -22.61 -24.17 -26.09
N PHE A 129 -21.47 -24.51 -25.48
CA PHE A 129 -21.40 -25.00 -24.11
C PHE A 129 -21.26 -23.80 -23.15
N PRO A 130 -21.99 -23.75 -22.02
CA PRO A 130 -21.85 -22.65 -21.08
C PRO A 130 -20.47 -22.68 -20.42
N LYS A 131 -19.68 -21.63 -20.63
CA LYS A 131 -18.47 -21.34 -19.84
C LYS A 131 -18.88 -20.91 -18.43
N PRO A 132 -18.07 -21.19 -17.38
CA PRO A 132 -18.40 -20.81 -16.02
C PRO A 132 -18.48 -19.27 -15.87
N VAL A 133 -19.51 -18.82 -15.15
CA VAL A 133 -19.74 -17.39 -14.86
C VAL A 133 -18.63 -16.88 -13.94
N SER A 134 -17.76 -16.02 -14.46
CA SER A 134 -16.81 -15.26 -13.63
C SER A 134 -17.57 -14.23 -12.80
N ASN A 135 -17.33 -14.22 -11.47
CA ASN A 135 -17.93 -13.29 -10.51
C ASN A 135 -17.59 -11.82 -10.82
N GLY A 136 -18.35 -11.19 -11.72
CA GLY A 136 -18.29 -9.76 -11.98
C GLY A 136 -18.98 -8.99 -10.85
N LEU A 137 -18.27 -8.03 -10.26
CA LEU A 137 -18.90 -6.98 -9.48
C LEU A 137 -19.83 -6.16 -10.39
N PRO A 138 -20.96 -5.64 -9.88
CA PRO A 138 -21.66 -4.56 -10.59
C PRO A 138 -20.70 -3.37 -10.79
N PRO A 139 -20.82 -2.60 -11.88
CA PRO A 139 -19.87 -1.53 -12.19
C PRO A 139 -19.88 -0.48 -11.07
N THR A 140 -18.74 -0.29 -10.42
CA THR A 140 -18.53 0.80 -9.48
C THR A 140 -18.79 2.12 -10.22
N PRO A 141 -19.65 3.02 -9.71
CA PRO A 141 -19.82 4.33 -10.32
C PRO A 141 -18.48 5.08 -10.33
N LYS A 142 -18.24 5.88 -11.37
CA LYS A 142 -17.02 6.70 -11.49
C LYS A 142 -17.01 7.76 -10.39
N VAL A 143 -16.11 7.62 -9.41
CA VAL A 143 -15.88 8.64 -8.37
C VAL A 143 -14.44 9.12 -8.42
N HIS A 144 -14.23 10.44 -8.40
CA HIS A 144 -12.92 11.03 -8.16
C HIS A 144 -12.56 10.91 -6.67
N MET A 145 -11.45 10.22 -6.37
CA MET A 145 -10.69 10.30 -5.10
C MET A 145 -11.51 10.29 -3.80
N GLY A 146 -11.92 9.10 -3.35
CA GLY A 146 -12.43 8.87 -2.00
C GLY A 146 -11.87 7.58 -1.40
N ALA A 147 -11.85 7.47 -0.06
CA ALA A 147 -11.62 6.19 0.62
C ALA A 147 -12.71 5.18 0.21
N CYS A 148 -12.40 3.88 0.24
CA CYS A 148 -13.38 2.84 -0.10
C CYS A 148 -13.32 1.65 0.87
N PHE A 149 -14.46 0.98 1.07
CA PHE A 149 -14.50 -0.24 1.86
C PHE A 149 -14.17 -1.46 0.97
N SER A 150 -13.01 -2.07 1.20
CA SER A 150 -12.57 -3.29 0.51
C SER A 150 -13.05 -4.52 1.27
N LYS A 151 -13.81 -5.40 0.61
CA LYS A 151 -14.29 -6.66 1.18
C LYS A 151 -13.10 -7.63 1.36
N VAL A 152 -12.86 -8.07 2.60
CA VAL A 152 -11.77 -8.99 2.98
C VAL A 152 -12.27 -10.39 3.35
N PHE A 153 -13.55 -10.56 3.67
CA PHE A 153 -14.13 -11.88 3.95
C PHE A 153 -15.58 -11.99 3.44
N ASN A 154 -15.92 -13.15 2.88
CA ASN A 154 -17.24 -13.45 2.34
C ASN A 154 -18.00 -14.44 3.23
N GLY A 155 -19.16 -14.05 3.75
CA GLY A 155 -20.02 -14.93 4.54
C GLY A 155 -19.37 -15.47 5.81
N CYS A 156 -18.87 -14.59 6.67
CA CYS A 156 -18.40 -14.92 8.02
C CYS A 156 -19.57 -15.41 8.90
N PRO A 157 -19.55 -16.65 9.42
CA PRO A 157 -20.55 -17.13 10.37
C PRO A 157 -20.33 -16.59 11.80
N LEU A 158 -19.15 -16.04 12.12
CA LEU A 158 -18.80 -15.63 13.48
C LEU A 158 -19.59 -14.40 13.94
N LYS A 159 -20.11 -14.46 15.16
CA LYS A 159 -20.62 -13.27 15.86
C LYS A 159 -19.44 -12.49 16.46
N ILE A 160 -18.89 -11.57 15.68
CA ILE A 160 -17.77 -10.70 16.09
C ILE A 160 -18.28 -9.58 17.02
N HIS A 161 -17.54 -9.29 18.09
CA HIS A 161 -17.80 -8.20 19.03
C HIS A 161 -16.85 -7.02 18.83
N CYS A 162 -15.58 -7.29 18.52
CA CYS A 162 -14.52 -6.27 18.39
C CYS A 162 -13.44 -6.71 17.39
N ALA A 163 -12.67 -5.76 16.87
CA ALA A 163 -11.56 -5.99 15.96
C ALA A 163 -10.31 -5.22 16.38
N THR A 164 -9.14 -5.67 15.95
CA THR A 164 -7.88 -4.95 16.10
C THR A 164 -6.90 -5.42 15.03
N SER A 165 -5.74 -4.78 14.93
CA SER A 165 -4.69 -5.19 13.98
C SER A 165 -3.33 -5.35 14.65
N TRP A 166 -2.55 -6.27 14.12
CA TRP A 166 -1.16 -6.51 14.52
C TRP A 166 -0.30 -6.70 13.28
N ILE A 167 0.93 -6.21 13.34
CA ILE A 167 1.95 -6.46 12.32
C ILE A 167 3.00 -7.32 12.98
N ASN A 168 3.25 -8.50 12.42
CA ASN A 168 4.27 -9.40 12.94
C ASN A 168 5.65 -8.72 12.80
N PRO A 169 6.42 -8.52 13.88
CA PRO A 169 7.71 -7.81 13.81
C PRO A 169 8.74 -8.56 12.96
N ASP A 170 8.65 -9.89 12.91
CA ASP A 170 9.63 -10.77 12.27
C ASP A 170 9.32 -10.97 10.78
N THR A 171 8.06 -11.27 10.43
CA THR A 171 7.66 -11.53 9.04
C THR A 171 7.13 -10.30 8.30
N ARG A 172 6.75 -9.24 9.02
CA ARG A 172 6.03 -8.04 8.51
C ARG A 172 4.63 -8.29 7.96
N ASP A 173 4.08 -9.48 8.15
CA ASP A 173 2.70 -9.77 7.79
C ASP A 173 1.70 -8.96 8.62
N GLN A 174 0.65 -8.48 7.95
CA GLN A 174 -0.43 -7.73 8.58
C GLN A 174 -1.60 -8.67 8.90
N TYR A 175 -1.98 -8.72 10.17
CA TYR A 175 -3.08 -9.54 10.66
C TYR A 175 -4.22 -8.67 11.20
N LEU A 176 -5.46 -8.98 10.81
CA LEU A 176 -6.64 -8.58 11.55
C LEU A 176 -6.95 -9.63 12.61
N ILE A 177 -7.24 -9.18 13.82
CA ILE A 177 -7.59 -10.04 14.96
C ILE A 177 -9.02 -9.69 15.40
N PHE A 178 -9.88 -10.70 15.46
CA PHE A 178 -11.30 -10.57 15.77
C PHE A 178 -11.64 -11.23 17.10
N GLY A 179 -12.32 -10.51 17.99
CA GLY A 179 -12.89 -11.07 19.20
C GLY A 179 -14.35 -11.42 18.95
N ALA A 180 -14.71 -12.69 19.04
CA ALA A 180 -16.03 -13.22 18.71
C ALA A 180 -16.62 -14.03 19.89
N GLU A 181 -17.89 -14.43 19.74
CA GLU A 181 -18.61 -15.25 20.74
C GLU A 181 -17.91 -16.59 21.04
N GLU A 182 -17.25 -17.19 20.06
CA GLU A 182 -16.58 -18.50 20.17
C GLU A 182 -15.09 -18.40 20.52
N GLY A 183 -14.43 -17.27 20.24
CA GLY A 183 -12.98 -17.19 20.34
C GLY A 183 -12.36 -15.88 19.85
N ILE A 184 -11.02 -15.84 19.91
CA ILE A 184 -10.19 -14.88 19.20
C ILE A 184 -9.72 -15.55 17.90
N TYR A 185 -9.95 -14.89 16.77
CA TYR A 185 -9.59 -15.35 15.42
C TYR A 185 -8.62 -14.37 14.76
N THR A 186 -7.87 -14.85 13.77
CA THR A 186 -6.99 -14.03 12.93
C THR A 186 -7.26 -14.24 11.44
N LEU A 187 -7.01 -13.19 10.65
CA LEU A 187 -7.05 -13.18 9.18
C LEU A 187 -5.77 -12.50 8.68
N ASN A 188 -5.00 -13.17 7.82
CA ASN A 188 -3.81 -12.60 7.18
C ASN A 188 -4.23 -11.73 5.98
N LEU A 189 -3.86 -10.44 5.98
CA LEU A 189 -4.12 -9.53 4.88
C LEU A 189 -3.16 -9.71 3.70
N ASN A 190 -2.04 -10.40 3.89
CA ASN A 190 -1.10 -10.73 2.81
C ASN A 190 -1.55 -11.98 2.02
N GLU A 191 -2.37 -12.84 2.63
CA GLU A 191 -2.80 -14.15 2.08
C GLU A 191 -4.33 -14.21 1.85
N LEU A 192 -4.94 -13.09 1.44
CA LEU A 192 -6.40 -12.98 1.21
C LEU A 192 -6.98 -14.03 0.27
N HIS A 193 -6.16 -14.62 -0.60
CA HIS A 193 -6.55 -15.69 -1.52
C HIS A 193 -6.88 -17.02 -0.83
N GLU A 194 -6.37 -17.28 0.38
CA GLU A 194 -6.77 -18.47 1.16
C GLU A 194 -8.20 -18.36 1.70
N THR A 195 -8.76 -17.15 1.80
CA THR A 195 -10.11 -16.86 2.35
C THR A 195 -10.39 -17.55 3.69
N SER A 196 -9.36 -17.77 4.51
CA SER A 196 -9.45 -18.56 5.75
C SER A 196 -9.17 -17.75 7.01
N MET A 197 -9.99 -17.96 8.05
CA MET A 197 -9.72 -17.45 9.40
C MET A 197 -9.17 -18.56 10.30
N GLU A 198 -8.22 -18.23 11.15
CA GLU A 198 -7.61 -19.18 12.09
C GLU A 198 -7.96 -18.83 13.55
N GLN A 199 -8.39 -19.80 14.34
CA GLN A 199 -8.72 -19.58 15.75
C GLN A 199 -7.45 -19.59 16.63
N LEU A 200 -7.14 -18.48 17.31
CA LEU A 200 -5.99 -18.35 18.20
C LEU A 200 -6.31 -18.69 19.67
N PHE A 201 -7.52 -18.39 20.13
CA PHE A 201 -7.91 -18.61 21.53
C PHE A 201 -9.40 -18.98 21.66
N PRO A 202 -9.75 -20.21 22.08
CA PRO A 202 -11.13 -20.71 22.08
C PRO A 202 -11.89 -20.28 23.34
N ARG A 203 -12.07 -18.97 23.53
CA ARG A 203 -12.94 -18.38 24.56
C ARG A 203 -13.61 -17.12 24.02
N ARG A 204 -14.92 -16.98 24.26
CA ARG A 204 -15.69 -15.74 24.03
C ARG A 204 -14.86 -14.51 24.37
N CYS A 205 -14.70 -13.60 23.42
CA CYS A 205 -13.93 -12.38 23.58
C CYS A 205 -14.78 -11.16 23.20
N THR A 206 -14.95 -10.22 24.12
CA THR A 206 -15.80 -9.02 23.93
C THR A 206 -15.01 -7.73 23.72
N TRP A 207 -13.71 -7.71 24.02
CA TRP A 207 -12.84 -6.56 23.84
C TRP A 207 -11.41 -7.03 23.55
N LEU A 208 -10.69 -6.32 22.68
CA LEU A 208 -9.30 -6.60 22.29
C LEU A 208 -8.47 -5.32 22.26
N TYR A 209 -7.18 -5.43 22.60
CA TYR A 209 -6.21 -4.35 22.46
C TYR A 209 -4.81 -4.89 22.17
N VAL A 210 -4.10 -4.35 21.17
CA VAL A 210 -2.74 -4.79 20.80
C VAL A 210 -1.71 -3.77 21.26
N MET A 211 -0.77 -4.22 22.08
CA MET A 211 0.31 -3.42 22.62
C MET A 211 1.66 -4.10 22.40
N SER A 212 2.50 -3.52 21.55
CA SER A 212 3.76 -4.14 21.09
C SER A 212 3.48 -5.56 20.56
N ASN A 213 3.88 -6.61 21.29
CA ASN A 213 3.62 -8.03 20.98
C ASN A 213 2.68 -8.71 21.98
N SER A 214 1.99 -7.94 22.82
CA SER A 214 0.99 -8.42 23.79
C SER A 214 -0.41 -8.05 23.33
N LEU A 215 -1.27 -9.05 23.14
CA LEU A 215 -2.71 -8.87 22.97
C LEU A 215 -3.37 -8.91 24.35
N LEU A 216 -4.15 -7.90 24.68
CA LEU A 216 -5.07 -7.93 25.81
C LEU A 216 -6.46 -8.35 25.32
N SER A 217 -7.20 -9.06 26.16
CA SER A 217 -8.61 -9.36 25.90
C SER A 217 -9.47 -9.37 27.16
N ILE A 218 -10.76 -9.04 27.02
CA ILE A 218 -11.79 -9.45 27.99
C ILE A 218 -12.35 -10.78 27.48
N SER A 219 -12.03 -11.88 28.16
CA SER A 219 -12.29 -13.24 27.68
C SER A 219 -12.96 -14.17 28.70
N GLY A 220 -13.74 -15.11 28.16
CA GLY A 220 -14.39 -16.23 28.86
C GLY A 220 -15.69 -15.86 29.59
N LYS A 221 -16.44 -16.89 30.03
CA LYS A 221 -17.80 -16.77 30.62
C LYS A 221 -17.92 -15.85 31.84
N ALA A 222 -16.81 -15.55 32.51
CA ALA A 222 -16.76 -14.69 33.70
C ALA A 222 -16.03 -13.35 33.45
N CYS A 223 -15.85 -12.99 32.17
CA CYS A 223 -15.27 -11.74 31.68
C CYS A 223 -14.03 -11.31 32.48
N HIS A 224 -12.93 -12.04 32.33
CA HIS A 224 -11.66 -11.68 32.94
C HIS A 224 -10.75 -11.00 31.94
N LEU A 225 -9.85 -10.14 32.43
CA LEU A 225 -8.74 -9.66 31.60
C LEU A 225 -7.68 -10.73 31.43
N TYR A 226 -7.23 -10.90 30.20
CA TYR A 226 -6.10 -11.75 29.82
C TYR A 226 -5.05 -10.91 29.09
N SER A 227 -3.79 -11.32 29.23
CA SER A 227 -2.66 -10.86 28.43
C SER A 227 -2.04 -12.07 27.72
N HIS A 228 -1.99 -12.00 26.39
CA HIS A 228 -1.51 -13.06 25.51
C HIS A 228 -0.26 -12.60 24.75
N SER A 229 0.78 -13.42 24.71
CA SER A 229 1.91 -13.21 23.79
C SER A 229 1.45 -13.53 22.36
N LEU A 230 1.45 -12.54 21.47
CA LEU A 230 1.05 -12.73 20.07
C LEU A 230 2.00 -13.70 19.34
N PRO A 231 3.33 -13.54 19.36
CA PRO A 231 4.24 -14.54 18.78
C PRO A 231 3.99 -15.94 19.32
N GLY A 232 3.76 -16.09 20.63
CA GLY A 232 3.47 -17.37 21.26
C GLY A 232 2.11 -17.97 20.85
N LEU A 233 1.07 -17.16 20.64
CA LEU A 233 -0.23 -17.62 20.16
C LEU A 233 -0.14 -18.15 18.73
N PHE A 234 0.54 -17.40 17.85
CA PHE A 234 0.74 -17.79 16.46
C PHE A 234 1.65 -19.03 16.33
N GLU A 235 2.69 -19.15 17.15
CA GLU A 235 3.51 -20.36 17.20
C GLU A 235 2.71 -21.56 17.70
N HIS A 236 1.95 -21.41 18.79
CA HIS A 236 1.10 -22.48 19.34
C HIS A 236 0.03 -22.95 18.35
N ALA A 237 -0.64 -22.03 17.64
CA ALA A 237 -1.59 -22.38 16.58
C ALA A 237 -0.92 -23.19 15.45
N ARG A 238 0.25 -22.75 14.99
CA ARG A 238 1.05 -23.43 13.96
C ARG A 238 1.57 -24.81 14.41
N GLN A 239 1.85 -24.99 15.70
CA GLN A 239 2.21 -26.31 16.27
C GLN A 239 1.00 -27.24 16.33
N MET A 240 -0.17 -26.75 16.74
CA MET A 240 -1.42 -27.54 16.79
C MET A 240 -1.87 -28.00 15.39
N GLN A 241 -1.68 -27.18 14.35
CA GLN A 241 -1.92 -27.57 12.95
C GLN A 241 -1.02 -28.73 12.45
N LYS A 242 0.10 -29.03 13.13
CA LYS A 242 1.04 -30.10 12.74
C LYS A 242 0.87 -31.40 13.54
N LEU A 243 0.00 -31.43 14.55
CA LEU A 243 -0.21 -32.59 15.41
C LEU A 243 -1.37 -33.46 14.89
N PRO A 244 -1.16 -34.76 14.60
CA PRO A 244 -2.20 -35.63 14.04
C PRO A 244 -3.27 -36.06 15.07
N VAL A 245 -3.11 -35.74 16.36
CA VAL A 245 -4.09 -36.01 17.42
C VAL A 245 -4.07 -34.87 18.43
N ALA A 246 -5.24 -34.31 18.76
CA ALA A 246 -5.40 -33.27 19.77
C ALA A 246 -5.20 -33.82 21.19
N ILE A 247 -4.25 -33.26 21.95
CA ILE A 247 -4.08 -33.59 23.37
C ILE A 247 -4.92 -32.60 24.21
N PRO A 248 -5.92 -33.06 24.99
CA PRO A 248 -6.81 -32.16 25.72
C PRO A 248 -6.13 -31.52 26.94
N THR A 249 -5.61 -30.31 26.77
CA THR A 249 -4.97 -29.52 27.85
C THR A 249 -5.94 -29.00 28.91
N HIS A 250 -7.25 -29.08 28.68
CA HIS A 250 -8.29 -28.61 29.61
C HIS A 250 -8.53 -29.50 30.85
N LYS A 251 -7.70 -30.53 31.08
CA LYS A 251 -7.70 -31.35 32.32
C LYS A 251 -6.39 -31.33 33.10
N LEU A 252 -5.37 -30.60 32.65
CA LEU A 252 -4.15 -30.36 33.42
C LEU A 252 -4.30 -29.06 34.21
N PRO A 253 -4.11 -29.06 35.55
CA PRO A 253 -4.09 -27.82 36.32
C PRO A 253 -2.97 -26.89 35.85
N ASP A 254 -3.20 -25.57 35.89
CA ASP A 254 -2.23 -24.50 35.57
C ASP A 254 -0.90 -24.57 36.38
N LYS A 255 -0.79 -25.49 37.33
CA LYS A 255 0.41 -25.77 38.13
C LYS A 255 1.45 -26.68 37.45
N ILE A 256 1.12 -27.35 36.34
CA ILE A 256 2.00 -28.38 35.74
C ILE A 256 2.75 -27.87 34.48
N ILE A 257 2.29 -26.81 33.83
CA ILE A 257 3.05 -26.14 32.76
C ILE A 257 4.12 -25.24 33.41
N PRO A 258 5.42 -25.36 33.06
CA PRO A 258 6.43 -24.44 33.57
C PRO A 258 6.12 -23.00 33.19
N ARG A 259 6.06 -22.08 34.17
CA ARG A 259 5.64 -20.66 34.00
C ARG A 259 6.38 -19.87 32.90
N LYS A 260 7.50 -20.38 32.37
CA LYS A 260 8.24 -19.80 31.24
C LYS A 260 7.57 -20.04 29.86
N PHE A 261 6.54 -20.87 29.76
CA PHE A 261 5.85 -21.20 28.50
C PHE A 261 4.35 -20.83 28.48
N THR A 262 3.87 -20.07 29.47
CA THR A 262 2.45 -19.67 29.54
C THR A 262 2.15 -18.53 28.56
N VAL A 263 1.73 -18.89 27.35
CA VAL A 263 1.40 -17.96 26.25
C VAL A 263 0.26 -16.99 26.60
N SER A 264 -0.73 -17.43 27.39
CA SER A 264 -1.92 -16.65 27.77
C SER A 264 -2.06 -16.59 29.28
N ASN A 265 -1.93 -15.39 29.85
CA ASN A 265 -1.95 -15.16 31.30
C ASN A 265 -3.23 -14.43 31.70
N LYS A 266 -4.00 -15.01 32.62
CA LYS A 266 -5.13 -14.35 33.27
C LYS A 266 -4.61 -13.30 34.26
N ILE A 267 -5.14 -12.08 34.23
CA ILE A 267 -4.84 -11.04 35.22
C ILE A 267 -5.66 -11.34 36.51
N PRO A 268 -5.03 -11.53 37.69
CA PRO A 268 -5.75 -11.77 38.95
C PRO A 268 -6.72 -10.65 39.31
N GLU A 269 -7.74 -10.95 40.10
CA GLU A 269 -8.76 -10.00 40.60
C GLU A 269 -9.54 -9.19 39.52
N THR A 270 -9.50 -9.59 38.25
CA THR A 270 -10.24 -8.93 37.15
C THR A 270 -11.55 -9.63 36.78
N LYS A 271 -12.23 -10.30 37.72
CA LYS A 271 -13.48 -11.03 37.45
C LYS A 271 -14.63 -10.06 37.21
N GLY A 272 -15.41 -10.27 36.14
CA GLY A 272 -16.58 -9.45 35.84
C GLY A 272 -16.24 -8.08 35.25
N CYS A 273 -15.12 -7.97 34.54
CA CYS A 273 -14.75 -6.79 33.78
C CYS A 273 -15.80 -6.53 32.68
N GLN A 274 -16.42 -5.34 32.68
CA GLN A 274 -17.52 -4.99 31.78
C GLN A 274 -17.02 -4.26 30.53
N LYS A 275 -16.16 -3.26 30.72
CA LYS A 275 -15.52 -2.46 29.66
C LYS A 275 -14.06 -2.21 30.00
N CYS A 276 -13.25 -1.93 28.97
CA CYS A 276 -11.88 -1.48 29.11
C CYS A 276 -11.58 -0.32 28.15
N CYS A 277 -10.73 0.60 28.62
CA CYS A 277 -10.17 1.70 27.84
C CYS A 277 -8.65 1.70 28.07
N VAL A 278 -7.88 2.13 27.06
CA VAL A 278 -6.42 2.31 27.15
C VAL A 278 -6.08 3.70 26.65
N VAL A 279 -5.19 4.41 27.34
CA VAL A 279 -4.73 5.74 26.92
C VAL A 279 -3.23 5.88 27.12
N ARG A 280 -2.59 6.63 26.22
CA ARG A 280 -1.20 7.10 26.40
C ARG A 280 -1.23 8.54 26.86
N ASN A 281 -0.61 8.83 28.00
CA ASN A 281 -0.35 10.21 28.41
C ASN A 281 0.73 10.81 27.48
N PRO A 282 0.43 11.85 26.68
CA PRO A 282 1.39 12.40 25.72
C PRO A 282 2.46 13.29 26.37
N TYR A 283 2.25 13.74 27.61
CA TYR A 283 3.18 14.60 28.36
C TYR A 283 4.29 13.80 29.03
N THR A 284 3.94 12.66 29.61
CA THR A 284 4.86 11.81 30.39
C THR A 284 5.28 10.54 29.66
N GLY A 285 4.54 10.13 28.62
CA GLY A 285 4.76 8.89 27.89
C GLY A 285 4.21 7.63 28.55
N HIS A 286 3.78 7.70 29.83
CA HIS A 286 3.11 6.59 30.53
C HIS A 286 1.85 6.15 29.79
N LYS A 287 1.54 4.86 29.87
CA LYS A 287 0.41 4.23 29.16
C LYS A 287 -0.43 3.50 30.20
N TYR A 288 -1.72 3.77 30.23
CA TYR A 288 -2.64 3.30 31.26
C TYR A 288 -3.74 2.44 30.63
N LEU A 289 -4.07 1.33 31.29
CA LEU A 289 -5.23 0.47 31.01
C LEU A 289 -6.20 0.64 32.17
N CYS A 290 -7.48 0.82 31.87
CA CYS A 290 -8.54 0.98 32.86
C CYS A 290 -9.62 -0.08 32.63
N GLY A 291 -10.00 -0.81 33.69
CA GLY A 291 -11.06 -1.81 33.67
C GLY A 291 -12.24 -1.41 34.54
N ALA A 292 -13.45 -1.45 33.97
CA ALA A 292 -14.71 -1.22 34.65
C ALA A 292 -15.27 -2.52 35.24
N PHE A 293 -15.66 -2.50 36.52
CA PHE A 293 -16.33 -3.59 37.21
C PHE A 293 -17.60 -3.07 37.89
N GLN A 294 -18.50 -3.97 38.31
CA GLN A 294 -19.81 -3.59 38.85
C GLN A 294 -19.74 -2.63 40.07
N SER A 295 -18.67 -2.69 40.86
CA SER A 295 -18.51 -1.92 42.10
C SER A 295 -17.15 -1.22 42.25
N ASN A 296 -16.29 -1.29 41.23
CA ASN A 296 -14.99 -0.60 41.25
C ASN A 296 -14.39 -0.42 39.85
N ILE A 297 -13.30 0.34 39.80
CA ILE A 297 -12.45 0.48 38.63
C ILE A 297 -11.00 0.20 39.02
N ALA A 298 -10.34 -0.66 38.24
CA ALA A 298 -8.92 -0.94 38.36
C ALA A 298 -8.14 -0.23 37.25
N LEU A 299 -7.19 0.63 37.66
CA LEU A 299 -6.24 1.31 36.78
C LEU A 299 -4.89 0.61 36.85
N PHE A 300 -4.34 0.29 35.68
CA PHE A 300 -3.07 -0.37 35.50
C PHE A 300 -2.13 0.51 34.67
N GLU A 301 -0.84 0.47 34.97
CA GLU A 301 0.21 1.16 34.20
C GLU A 301 1.09 0.15 33.45
N TRP A 302 1.48 0.50 32.22
CA TRP A 302 2.39 -0.31 31.41
C TRP A 302 3.84 -0.21 31.90
N VAL A 303 4.41 -1.33 32.35
CA VAL A 303 5.81 -1.43 32.77
C VAL A 303 6.63 -2.02 31.63
N GLU A 304 7.33 -1.15 30.89
CA GLU A 304 8.07 -1.51 29.66
C GLU A 304 9.13 -2.60 29.89
N SER A 305 9.84 -2.57 31.03
CA SER A 305 10.83 -3.60 31.40
C SER A 305 10.24 -4.99 31.65
N MET A 306 8.92 -5.09 31.86
CA MET A 306 8.20 -6.34 32.09
C MET A 306 7.22 -6.69 30.98
N GLN A 307 7.05 -5.83 29.96
CA GLN A 307 6.07 -5.95 28.88
C GLN A 307 4.65 -6.31 29.36
N LYS A 308 4.19 -5.70 30.45
CA LYS A 308 2.86 -5.95 31.03
C LYS A 308 2.29 -4.74 31.74
N PHE A 309 0.96 -4.73 31.86
CA PHE A 309 0.23 -3.84 32.75
C PHE A 309 0.29 -4.32 34.20
N MET A 310 0.57 -3.39 35.11
CA MET A 310 0.65 -3.60 36.56
C MET A 310 -0.40 -2.73 37.25
N LEU A 311 -1.14 -3.28 38.21
CA LEU A 311 -2.16 -2.55 38.96
C LEU A 311 -1.51 -1.40 39.75
N VAL A 312 -1.97 -0.16 39.52
CA VAL A 312 -1.47 1.04 40.23
C VAL A 312 -2.51 1.68 41.14
N LYS A 313 -3.80 1.56 40.80
CA LYS A 313 -4.91 2.09 41.61
C LYS A 313 -6.14 1.20 41.47
N ASN A 314 -6.83 0.95 42.59
CA ASN A 314 -8.22 0.52 42.58
C ASN A 314 -9.06 1.65 43.19
N VAL A 315 -10.23 1.92 42.60
CA VAL A 315 -11.19 2.93 43.08
C VAL A 315 -12.54 2.25 43.20
N ASP A 316 -12.98 1.99 44.44
CA ASP A 316 -14.28 1.38 44.69
C ASP A 316 -15.39 2.43 44.49
N PHE A 317 -16.30 2.14 43.55
CA PHE A 317 -17.34 3.04 43.09
C PHE A 317 -18.42 2.26 42.32
N PRO A 318 -19.72 2.43 42.63
CA PRO A 318 -20.80 1.78 41.87
C PRO A 318 -20.94 2.41 40.49
N LEU A 319 -20.67 1.64 39.42
CA LEU A 319 -20.78 2.17 38.06
C LEU A 319 -22.25 2.29 37.60
N PRO A 320 -22.56 3.29 36.74
CA PRO A 320 -23.82 3.35 36.02
C PRO A 320 -24.12 2.03 35.29
N CYS A 321 -25.38 1.61 35.30
CA CYS A 321 -25.85 0.40 34.62
C CYS A 321 -27.11 0.73 33.81
N PRO A 322 -27.04 0.80 32.47
CA PRO A 322 -25.89 0.49 31.62
C PRO A 322 -24.75 1.53 31.73
N LEU A 323 -23.51 1.06 31.54
CA LEU A 323 -22.33 1.91 31.44
C LEU A 323 -22.16 2.35 29.98
N GLU A 324 -22.76 3.47 29.58
CA GLU A 324 -22.73 3.95 28.20
C GLU A 324 -21.35 4.49 27.80
N VAL A 325 -20.82 5.44 28.57
CA VAL A 325 -19.48 6.04 28.36
C VAL A 325 -18.46 5.39 29.29
N PHE A 326 -17.26 5.08 28.79
CA PHE A 326 -16.15 4.64 29.65
C PHE A 326 -14.80 4.97 29.01
N GLU A 327 -14.32 6.20 29.22
CA GLU A 327 -13.17 6.75 28.51
C GLU A 327 -12.19 7.47 29.44
N MET A 328 -10.90 7.42 29.14
CA MET A 328 -9.87 8.12 29.92
C MET A 328 -9.49 9.47 29.30
N LEU A 329 -9.63 10.54 30.07
CA LEU A 329 -9.27 11.90 29.71
C LEU A 329 -7.95 12.29 30.38
N VAL A 330 -6.90 12.50 29.60
CA VAL A 330 -5.58 12.92 30.10
C VAL A 330 -5.60 14.43 30.36
N VAL A 331 -5.26 14.81 31.60
CA VAL A 331 -5.09 16.20 32.03
C VAL A 331 -3.60 16.44 32.29
N PRO A 332 -2.98 17.51 31.73
CA PRO A 332 -1.52 17.71 31.81
C PRO A 332 -0.95 17.79 33.24
N GLU A 333 -1.74 18.30 34.19
CA GLU A 333 -1.31 18.52 35.58
C GLU A 333 -1.58 17.32 36.50
N HIS A 334 -2.25 16.27 36.00
CA HIS A 334 -2.61 15.10 36.80
C HIS A 334 -1.68 13.91 36.54
N GLN A 335 -1.36 13.16 37.59
CA GLN A 335 -0.55 11.94 37.50
C GLN A 335 -1.28 10.84 36.69
N PHE A 336 -2.55 10.62 37.02
CA PHE A 336 -3.44 9.66 36.38
C PHE A 336 -4.53 10.35 35.57
N PRO A 337 -4.98 9.76 34.43
CA PRO A 337 -6.13 10.27 33.68
C PRO A 337 -7.39 10.34 34.53
N LEU A 338 -8.28 11.28 34.21
CA LEU A 338 -9.67 11.25 34.68
C LEU A 338 -10.44 10.16 33.92
N ILE A 339 -11.42 9.55 34.57
CA ILE A 339 -12.18 8.43 34.00
C ILE A 339 -13.63 8.88 33.79
N CYS A 340 -13.99 9.20 32.55
CA CYS A 340 -15.32 9.65 32.15
C CYS A 340 -16.28 8.45 32.09
N ILE A 341 -17.31 8.46 32.93
CA ILE A 341 -18.31 7.39 33.06
C ILE A 341 -19.69 7.77 32.51
N ALA A 342 -19.96 9.07 32.36
CA ALA A 342 -21.17 9.60 31.74
C ALA A 342 -20.95 11.03 31.23
N VAL A 343 -21.86 11.50 30.38
CA VAL A 343 -21.89 12.89 29.91
C VAL A 343 -23.32 13.43 30.02
N SER A 344 -23.47 14.51 30.78
CA SER A 344 -24.73 15.22 31.00
C SER A 344 -24.72 16.59 30.32
N LYS A 345 -25.86 17.28 30.33
CA LYS A 345 -25.98 18.63 29.78
C LYS A 345 -25.18 19.63 30.64
N GLY A 346 -24.51 20.58 30.00
CA GLY A 346 -23.75 21.61 30.71
C GLY A 346 -24.61 22.43 31.68
N THR A 347 -24.06 22.70 32.87
CA THR A 347 -24.72 23.42 33.96
C THR A 347 -24.30 24.89 34.07
N GLU A 348 -23.15 25.25 33.48
CA GLU A 348 -22.60 26.61 33.50
C GLU A 348 -22.86 27.39 32.20
N LEU A 349 -22.79 28.72 32.28
CA LEU A 349 -22.73 29.60 31.10
C LEU A 349 -21.56 29.18 30.18
N ASN A 350 -21.85 29.00 28.89
CA ASN A 350 -20.93 28.53 27.84
C ASN A 350 -20.41 27.08 27.98
N GLN A 351 -20.88 26.31 28.96
CA GLN A 351 -20.67 24.86 29.02
C GLN A 351 -21.80 24.15 28.26
N VAL A 352 -21.47 23.37 27.23
CA VAL A 352 -22.48 22.66 26.42
C VAL A 352 -22.68 21.21 26.86
N VAL A 353 -21.66 20.61 27.47
CA VAL A 353 -21.69 19.26 28.04
C VAL A 353 -20.97 19.27 29.38
N ARG A 354 -21.30 18.34 30.27
CA ARG A 354 -20.63 18.12 31.55
C ARG A 354 -20.10 16.69 31.56
N PHE A 355 -18.80 16.52 31.79
CA PHE A 355 -18.19 15.21 31.91
C PHE A 355 -18.30 14.74 33.37
N GLU A 356 -19.01 13.64 33.60
CA GLU A 356 -19.02 12.95 34.89
C GLU A 356 -17.78 12.07 34.95
N THR A 357 -16.77 12.57 35.69
CA THR A 357 -15.45 11.93 35.77
C THR A 357 -15.13 11.50 37.19
N LEU A 358 -14.62 10.28 37.30
CA LEU A 358 -13.90 9.83 38.48
C LEU A 358 -12.46 10.34 38.42
N ASN A 359 -11.93 10.79 39.55
CA ASN A 359 -10.57 11.30 39.66
C ASN A 359 -9.71 10.36 40.52
N PRO A 360 -8.88 9.48 39.92
CA PRO A 360 -7.99 8.56 40.66
C PRO A 360 -6.93 9.27 41.52
N ASN A 361 -6.68 10.55 41.25
CA ASN A 361 -5.76 11.43 41.98
C ASN A 361 -6.40 12.00 43.27
N SER A 362 -7.73 11.91 43.44
CA SER A 362 -8.47 12.36 44.62
C SER A 362 -8.90 11.19 45.51
N THR A 363 -9.12 11.46 46.81
CA THR A 363 -9.74 10.53 47.76
C THR A 363 -11.25 10.74 47.90
N SER A 364 -11.79 11.85 47.39
CA SER A 364 -13.23 12.14 47.35
C SER A 364 -13.73 12.19 45.90
N ASN A 365 -14.71 11.33 45.59
CA ASN A 365 -15.49 11.37 44.36
C ASN A 365 -16.96 11.51 44.77
N TRP A 366 -17.58 12.65 44.45
CA TRP A 366 -18.99 12.93 44.75
C TRP A 366 -19.72 13.20 43.45
N PHE A 367 -20.88 12.56 43.26
CA PHE A 367 -21.73 12.72 42.08
C PHE A 367 -23.14 13.07 42.51
N ASP A 368 -23.81 13.82 41.65
CA ASP A 368 -25.21 14.17 41.78
C ASP A 368 -26.01 13.18 40.92
N SER A 369 -26.86 12.36 41.53
CA SER A 369 -27.50 11.22 40.84
C SER A 369 -28.62 11.60 39.89
N ASP A 370 -29.11 12.84 39.98
CA ASP A 370 -30.41 13.24 39.44
C ASP A 370 -30.31 14.05 38.13
N THR A 371 -29.09 14.23 37.58
CA THR A 371 -28.94 14.90 36.28
C THR A 371 -29.24 13.95 35.12
N PRO A 372 -30.19 14.28 34.21
CA PRO A 372 -30.49 13.43 33.08
C PRO A 372 -29.28 13.31 32.14
N GLN A 373 -28.84 12.07 31.92
CA GLN A 373 -27.80 11.76 30.95
C GLN A 373 -28.22 12.19 29.55
N SER A 374 -27.28 12.74 28.79
CA SER A 374 -27.51 13.01 27.37
C SER A 374 -27.30 11.72 26.58
N CYS A 375 -28.05 11.49 25.50
CA CYS A 375 -27.86 10.32 24.64
C CYS A 375 -26.50 10.40 23.93
N VAL A 376 -25.46 9.84 24.55
CA VAL A 376 -24.05 9.98 24.16
C VAL A 376 -23.56 8.65 23.61
N ILE A 377 -23.23 8.67 22.32
CA ILE A 377 -22.82 7.47 21.57
C ILE A 377 -21.33 7.18 21.78
N HIS A 378 -20.52 8.24 21.80
CA HIS A 378 -19.07 8.11 21.89
C HIS A 378 -18.41 9.39 22.41
N VAL A 379 -17.27 9.23 23.10
CA VAL A 379 -16.40 10.31 23.57
C VAL A 379 -14.97 9.93 23.20
N THR A 380 -14.19 10.85 22.62
CA THR A 380 -12.75 10.62 22.40
C THR A 380 -11.96 11.91 22.56
N GLN A 381 -10.79 11.83 23.21
CA GLN A 381 -9.87 12.95 23.34
C GLN A 381 -8.95 12.98 22.10
N LEU A 382 -9.15 13.97 21.24
CA LEU A 382 -8.40 14.13 19.99
C LEU A 382 -7.01 14.73 20.24
N GLU A 383 -6.94 15.75 21.10
CA GLU A 383 -5.73 16.49 21.43
C GLU A 383 -5.76 16.94 22.90
N ARG A 384 -4.65 17.54 23.37
CA ARG A 384 -4.39 18.07 24.73
C ARG A 384 -5.65 18.45 25.51
N ASP A 385 -6.41 19.40 24.98
CA ASP A 385 -7.63 19.95 25.57
C ASP A 385 -8.79 19.91 24.54
N THR A 386 -8.79 18.97 23.59
CA THR A 386 -9.82 18.86 22.55
C THR A 386 -10.49 17.49 22.62
N ILE A 387 -11.77 17.46 22.98
CA ILE A 387 -12.60 16.26 23.10
C ILE A 387 -13.72 16.34 22.05
N LEU A 388 -13.93 15.23 21.35
CA LEU A 388 -15.11 14.99 20.53
C LEU A 388 -16.16 14.28 21.39
N VAL A 389 -17.37 14.84 21.45
CA VAL A 389 -18.55 14.20 22.03
C VAL A 389 -19.57 13.98 20.93
N CYS A 390 -19.93 12.72 20.69
CA CYS A 390 -20.93 12.30 19.73
C CYS A 390 -22.26 12.04 20.45
N LEU A 391 -23.29 12.79 20.05
CA LEU A 391 -24.67 12.73 20.54
C LEU A 391 -25.59 12.29 19.39
N ASP A 392 -26.81 11.81 19.71
CA ASP A 392 -27.82 11.25 18.79
C ASP A 392 -27.75 11.78 17.33
N ARG A 393 -27.74 13.11 17.14
CA ARG A 393 -27.70 13.75 15.82
C ARG A 393 -26.70 14.90 15.72
N CYS A 394 -25.75 15.00 16.66
CA CYS A 394 -24.71 16.02 16.55
C CYS A 394 -23.38 15.61 17.18
N ILE A 395 -22.30 16.16 16.61
CA ILE A 395 -20.94 16.05 17.15
C ILE A 395 -20.55 17.41 17.69
N LYS A 396 -20.09 17.46 18.95
CA LYS A 396 -19.59 18.67 19.61
C LYS A 396 -18.10 18.54 19.90
N ILE A 397 -17.33 19.55 19.52
CA ILE A 397 -15.90 19.67 19.82
C ILE A 397 -15.74 20.63 20.99
N VAL A 398 -15.32 20.08 22.13
CA VAL A 398 -15.29 20.77 23.43
C VAL A 398 -13.93 20.67 24.09
N ASN A 399 -13.68 21.50 25.10
CA ASN A 399 -12.52 21.38 25.97
C ASN A 399 -12.77 20.41 27.14
N LEU A 400 -11.75 20.19 27.98
CA LEU A 400 -11.84 19.37 29.20
C LEU A 400 -12.95 19.83 30.18
N GLN A 401 -13.37 21.09 30.12
CA GLN A 401 -14.47 21.65 30.92
C GLN A 401 -15.84 21.56 30.21
N GLY A 402 -15.90 20.95 29.01
CA GLY A 402 -17.14 20.78 28.25
C GLY A 402 -17.68 22.05 27.58
N ARG A 403 -16.82 23.06 27.38
CA ARG A 403 -17.12 24.30 26.65
C ARG A 403 -16.70 24.15 25.19
N LEU A 404 -17.49 24.67 24.24
CA LEU A 404 -17.19 24.58 22.80
C LEU A 404 -15.83 25.19 22.45
N LYS A 405 -15.00 24.46 21.71
CA LYS A 405 -13.76 25.00 21.12
C LYS A 405 -14.03 25.50 19.71
N SER A 406 -14.35 26.78 19.58
CA SER A 406 -14.37 27.44 18.27
C SER A 406 -12.95 27.66 17.75
N SER A 407 -12.74 27.38 16.47
CA SER A 407 -11.48 27.62 15.76
C SER A 407 -11.78 28.27 14.42
N ARG A 408 -10.89 29.13 13.91
CA ARG A 408 -11.03 29.72 12.57
C ARG A 408 -11.02 28.70 11.43
N LYS A 409 -10.74 27.42 11.73
CA LYS A 409 -10.63 26.31 10.76
C LYS A 409 -11.64 25.17 10.95
N LEU A 410 -12.36 25.11 12.08
CA LEU A 410 -13.23 23.98 12.43
C LEU A 410 -14.51 24.48 13.10
N SER A 411 -15.66 23.96 12.64
CA SER A 411 -16.95 24.13 13.32
C SER A 411 -16.92 23.42 14.67
N ALA A 412 -17.33 24.11 15.74
CA ALA A 412 -17.36 23.53 17.08
C ALA A 412 -18.54 22.56 17.29
N GLU A 413 -19.56 22.62 16.44
CA GLU A 413 -20.71 21.73 16.43
C GLU A 413 -21.07 21.35 14.99
N LEU A 414 -21.52 20.11 14.80
CA LEU A 414 -21.94 19.52 13.53
C LEU A 414 -23.26 18.81 13.76
N THR A 415 -24.30 19.14 13.01
CA THR A 415 -25.64 18.57 13.16
C THR A 415 -26.01 17.76 11.93
N PHE A 416 -26.59 16.59 12.13
CA PHE A 416 -26.99 15.63 11.11
C PHE A 416 -28.52 15.50 11.10
N ASN A 417 -29.08 15.16 9.93
CA ASN A 417 -30.51 14.86 9.78
C ASN A 417 -30.85 13.40 10.09
N PHE A 418 -29.84 12.55 10.30
CA PHE A 418 -29.94 11.14 10.70
C PHE A 418 -29.41 10.92 12.12
N GLN A 419 -29.72 9.76 12.71
CA GLN A 419 -29.17 9.33 13.99
C GLN A 419 -27.81 8.64 13.77
N ILE A 420 -26.83 8.98 14.60
CA ILE A 420 -25.48 8.39 14.55
C ILE A 420 -25.49 7.12 15.42
N GLU A 421 -25.11 5.96 14.86
CA GLU A 421 -25.01 4.72 15.64
C GLU A 421 -23.61 4.46 16.21
N SER A 422 -22.57 4.89 15.49
CA SER A 422 -21.17 4.73 15.89
C SER A 422 -20.26 5.69 15.16
N ILE A 423 -19.06 5.90 15.69
CA ILE A 423 -17.99 6.68 15.07
C ILE A 423 -16.67 5.91 15.18
N GLY A 424 -15.82 6.01 14.16
CA GLY A 424 -14.48 5.42 14.15
C GLY A 424 -13.41 6.51 14.01
N GLN A 425 -12.27 6.32 14.66
CA GLN A 425 -11.12 7.22 14.59
C GLN A 425 -9.92 6.49 13.98
N ARG A 426 -9.19 7.14 13.07
CA ARG A 426 -7.88 6.68 12.58
C ARG A 426 -6.79 7.62 13.12
N VAL A 427 -5.60 7.08 13.36
CA VAL A 427 -4.44 7.80 13.93
C VAL A 427 -4.24 9.16 13.26
N GLY A 428 -4.55 10.24 13.98
CA GLY A 428 -4.24 11.62 13.57
C GLY A 428 -5.19 12.30 12.58
N LEU A 429 -6.25 11.63 12.09
CA LEU A 429 -7.30 12.31 11.32
C LEU A 429 -8.69 12.10 11.94
N LEU A 430 -9.32 13.23 12.32
CA LEU A 430 -10.71 13.42 11.96
C LEU A 430 -10.71 13.70 10.44
N GLU A 431 -11.32 12.81 9.64
CA GLU A 431 -11.44 13.06 8.20
C GLU A 431 -12.55 14.08 7.94
N ALA A 432 -12.14 15.34 7.94
CA ALA A 432 -12.94 16.47 7.50
C ALA A 432 -12.00 17.55 6.97
N TRP A 433 -11.85 17.61 5.64
CA TRP A 433 -11.04 18.62 4.98
C TRP A 433 -11.76 19.14 3.74
N HIS A 434 -11.99 20.45 3.69
CA HIS A 434 -11.31 21.22 2.66
C HIS A 434 -11.01 22.66 3.09
N ALA A 435 -10.08 23.28 2.38
CA ALA A 435 -9.81 24.70 2.51
C ALA A 435 -11.00 25.51 2.01
N GLY A 436 -11.69 26.20 2.92
CA GLY A 436 -12.85 27.04 2.63
C GLY A 436 -14.18 26.29 2.70
N SER A 437 -14.89 26.50 3.81
CA SER A 437 -16.34 26.29 3.97
C SER A 437 -16.87 24.85 4.00
N GLN A 438 -17.27 24.43 5.21
CA GLN A 438 -18.14 23.29 5.56
C GLN A 438 -17.53 21.88 5.39
N LEU A 439 -17.94 20.97 6.29
CA LEU A 439 -17.52 19.57 6.27
C LEU A 439 -18.26 18.84 5.16
N GLN A 440 -17.54 18.47 4.10
CA GLN A 440 -18.06 17.67 3.02
C GLN A 440 -17.95 16.17 3.36
N ILE A 441 -19.04 15.43 3.21
CA ILE A 441 -19.07 13.96 3.33
C ILE A 441 -18.22 13.39 2.19
N THR A 442 -17.18 12.61 2.53
CA THR A 442 -16.21 12.07 1.55
C THR A 442 -16.74 10.84 0.81
N GLN A 443 -17.55 10.02 1.48
CA GLN A 443 -18.29 8.92 0.90
C GLN A 443 -19.57 8.67 1.72
N GLU A 444 -20.72 8.60 1.06
CA GLU A 444 -21.95 8.08 1.63
C GLU A 444 -22.18 6.67 1.09
N ILE A 445 -22.48 5.70 1.97
CA ILE A 445 -22.86 4.33 1.59
C ILE A 445 -24.25 4.06 2.12
N SER A 446 -25.24 4.23 1.24
CA SER A 446 -26.66 4.03 1.53
C SER A 446 -27.18 2.85 0.69
N ASP A 447 -27.26 1.66 1.31
CA ASP A 447 -27.77 0.43 0.69
C ASP A 447 -28.84 -0.19 1.61
N ASN A 448 -30.10 0.02 1.26
CA ASN A 448 -31.25 -0.47 2.03
C ASN A 448 -31.35 -2.00 2.09
N SER A 449 -30.63 -2.73 1.22
CA SER A 449 -30.57 -4.20 1.26
C SER A 449 -29.63 -4.72 2.34
N ARG A 450 -28.85 -3.85 3.00
CA ARG A 450 -27.85 -4.23 4.01
C ARG A 450 -27.90 -3.39 5.27
N ILE A 451 -27.74 -4.07 6.40
CA ILE A 451 -27.43 -3.49 7.71
C ILE A 451 -25.90 -3.49 7.85
N PHE A 452 -25.31 -2.32 8.12
CA PHE A 452 -23.88 -2.15 8.33
C PHE A 452 -23.58 -1.89 9.80
N ARG A 453 -22.48 -2.45 10.32
CA ARG A 453 -22.03 -2.24 11.70
C ARG A 453 -20.52 -2.04 11.75
N LEU A 454 -20.07 -0.98 12.41
CA LEU A 454 -18.64 -0.77 12.66
C LEU A 454 -18.14 -1.73 13.75
N LEU A 455 -17.08 -2.47 13.47
CA LEU A 455 -16.35 -3.27 14.44
C LEU A 455 -15.21 -2.41 15.01
N GLY A 456 -15.38 -1.93 16.24
CA GLY A 456 -14.47 -0.99 16.88
C GLY A 456 -13.02 -1.48 16.93
N SER A 457 -12.08 -0.56 16.63
CA SER A 457 -10.64 -0.78 16.47
C SER A 457 -9.91 0.57 16.45
N GLU A 458 -8.75 0.70 17.10
CA GLU A 458 -7.96 1.95 17.14
C GLU A 458 -7.21 2.29 15.83
N ARG A 459 -6.93 1.29 14.99
CA ARG A 459 -5.93 1.41 13.90
C ARG A 459 -6.47 1.13 12.52
N VAL A 460 -7.40 0.18 12.40
CA VAL A 460 -8.01 -0.24 11.14
C VAL A 460 -9.52 -0.27 11.34
N VAL A 461 -10.23 0.58 10.62
CA VAL A 461 -11.70 0.63 10.60
C VAL A 461 -12.20 -0.63 9.87
N VAL A 462 -12.89 -1.52 10.58
CA VAL A 462 -13.49 -2.74 10.00
C VAL A 462 -15.00 -2.61 10.02
N LEU A 463 -15.63 -2.79 8.87
CA LEU A 463 -17.08 -2.75 8.70
C LEU A 463 -17.62 -4.16 8.48
N GLU A 464 -18.71 -4.49 9.16
CA GLU A 464 -19.50 -5.70 8.96
C GLU A 464 -20.77 -5.33 8.18
N SER A 465 -21.21 -6.17 7.22
CA SER A 465 -22.54 -6.04 6.62
C SER A 465 -23.35 -7.35 6.66
N ARG A 466 -24.65 -7.24 6.92
CA ARG A 466 -25.65 -8.33 6.83
C ARG A 466 -26.79 -7.93 5.89
N PRO A 467 -27.49 -8.86 5.24
CA PRO A 467 -28.74 -8.58 4.55
C PRO A 467 -29.82 -8.04 5.49
N THR A 468 -30.63 -7.08 5.06
CA THR A 468 -31.72 -6.48 5.86
C THR A 468 -32.91 -7.44 6.02
N ASP A 469 -33.19 -8.26 4.99
CA ASP A 469 -34.24 -9.28 4.96
C ASP A 469 -33.92 -10.49 5.86
N ASN A 470 -32.63 -10.77 6.07
CA ASN A 470 -32.16 -11.84 6.95
C ASN A 470 -31.04 -11.39 7.91
N PRO A 471 -31.38 -10.80 9.07
CA PRO A 471 -30.42 -10.39 10.10
C PRO A 471 -29.61 -11.53 10.74
N THR A 472 -29.97 -12.80 10.52
CA THR A 472 -29.23 -13.97 11.03
C THR A 472 -28.27 -14.57 10.00
N ALA A 473 -28.26 -14.07 8.77
CA ALA A 473 -27.33 -14.51 7.73
C ALA A 473 -25.87 -14.17 8.08
N HIS A 474 -24.95 -14.92 7.45
CA HIS A 474 -23.51 -14.71 7.59
C HIS A 474 -23.09 -13.31 7.11
N SER A 475 -22.19 -12.68 7.85
CA SER A 475 -21.80 -11.30 7.60
C SER A 475 -20.61 -11.18 6.66
N ASN A 476 -20.59 -10.13 5.84
CA ASN A 476 -19.43 -9.77 5.04
C ASN A 476 -18.55 -8.82 5.83
N LEU A 477 -17.22 -9.02 5.77
CA LEU A 477 -16.26 -8.14 6.41
C LEU A 477 -15.54 -7.30 5.36
N TYR A 478 -15.42 -6.02 5.67
CA TYR A 478 -14.74 -5.02 4.86
C TYR A 478 -13.75 -4.28 5.75
N ILE A 479 -12.60 -3.92 5.22
CA ILE A 479 -11.76 -2.88 5.82
C ILE A 479 -12.02 -1.57 5.11
N LEU A 480 -11.95 -0.47 5.83
CA LEU A 480 -11.76 0.83 5.19
C LEU A 480 -10.37 0.82 4.56
N ALA A 481 -10.32 0.54 3.26
CA ALA A 481 -9.24 1.00 2.40
C ALA A 481 -9.40 2.52 2.23
N ALA A 482 -9.16 3.24 3.33
CA ALA A 482 -8.56 4.54 3.23
C ALA A 482 -7.35 4.38 2.32
N LEU A 483 -7.13 5.36 1.43
CA LEU A 483 -5.96 5.33 0.57
C LEU A 483 -4.70 5.29 1.46
N GLU A 484 -4.15 4.10 1.68
CA GLU A 484 -2.70 3.89 1.81
C GLU A 484 -2.00 4.16 0.47
N LYS A 485 -2.77 4.53 -0.58
CA LYS A 485 -2.31 5.43 -1.65
C LYS A 485 -2.01 6.88 -1.19
N GLN A 486 -2.19 7.27 0.08
CA GLN A 486 -1.34 8.33 0.66
C GLN A 486 0.08 7.76 0.74
N ASN A 487 0.89 8.11 -0.26
CA ASN A 487 2.24 7.63 -0.56
C ASN A 487 2.41 6.25 -1.25
N MET A 488 1.41 5.76 -1.99
CA MET A 488 1.68 4.79 -3.09
C MET A 488 2.13 5.52 -4.37
N ALA A 489 3.27 6.22 -4.27
CA ALA A 489 4.29 5.97 -5.28
C ALA A 489 5.06 4.76 -4.73
N ALA A 490 4.95 3.62 -5.41
CA ALA A 490 5.41 2.29 -5.01
C ALA A 490 6.30 2.26 -3.75
N SER A 491 5.76 1.73 -2.64
CA SER A 491 6.46 1.64 -1.35
C SER A 491 7.90 1.18 -1.52
N THR A 492 8.87 2.09 -1.38
CA THR A 492 10.29 1.78 -1.60
C THR A 492 10.74 0.63 -0.70
N VAL A 493 11.53 -0.29 -1.27
CA VAL A 493 12.07 -1.46 -0.58
C VAL A 493 13.20 -1.09 0.41
N PHE A 494 13.67 0.16 0.38
CA PHE A 494 14.78 0.62 1.20
C PHE A 494 14.31 1.20 2.55
N LYS A 495 15.23 1.17 3.52
CA LYS A 495 15.01 1.77 4.85
C LYS A 495 14.69 3.26 4.73
N ALA A 496 13.60 3.70 5.34
CA ALA A 496 13.24 5.12 5.41
C ALA A 496 14.40 5.97 5.97
N GLY A 497 14.66 7.12 5.32
CA GLY A 497 15.76 8.03 5.68
C GLY A 497 17.16 7.57 5.27
N LEU A 498 17.31 6.55 4.40
CA LEU A 498 18.60 6.08 3.87
C LEU A 498 19.48 7.20 3.29
N PHE A 499 18.85 8.25 2.75
CA PHE A 499 19.51 9.40 2.12
C PHE A 499 19.26 10.73 2.86
N ASN A 500 18.90 10.68 4.14
CA ASN A 500 18.82 11.89 4.97
C ASN A 500 20.11 12.72 4.87
N HIS A 501 19.95 14.03 4.67
CA HIS A 501 21.04 15.00 4.50
C HIS A 501 21.94 14.80 3.26
N LYS A 502 21.50 13.98 2.30
CA LYS A 502 22.15 13.82 0.99
C LYS A 502 21.55 14.74 -0.06
N VAL A 503 22.36 15.08 -1.06
CA VAL A 503 21.94 15.91 -2.21
C VAL A 503 22.23 15.18 -3.51
N ALA A 504 21.22 15.06 -4.36
CA ALA A 504 21.30 14.46 -5.67
C ALA A 504 21.01 15.47 -6.79
N ILE A 505 21.71 15.34 -7.92
CA ILE A 505 21.34 15.98 -9.20
C ILE A 505 20.82 14.88 -10.13
N VAL A 506 19.62 15.05 -10.69
CA VAL A 506 19.01 14.11 -11.64
C VAL A 506 18.72 14.83 -12.96
N THR A 507 19.55 14.57 -13.98
CA THR A 507 19.30 15.09 -15.32
C THR A 507 18.17 14.30 -15.98
N GLY A 508 17.26 14.97 -16.69
CA GLY A 508 15.99 14.39 -17.15
C GLY A 508 15.01 14.04 -16.01
N GLY A 509 15.20 14.56 -14.79
CA GLY A 509 14.44 14.19 -13.59
C GLY A 509 12.93 14.52 -13.60
N GLY A 510 12.43 15.23 -14.61
CA GLY A 510 11.02 15.64 -14.70
C GLY A 510 10.05 14.62 -15.32
N THR A 511 10.54 13.59 -16.02
CA THR A 511 9.68 12.63 -16.76
C THR A 511 10.18 11.18 -16.68
N GLY A 512 9.27 10.23 -16.90
CA GLY A 512 9.58 8.79 -17.01
C GLY A 512 10.49 8.25 -15.91
N ILE A 513 11.55 7.55 -16.32
CA ILE A 513 12.57 6.95 -15.43
C ILE A 513 13.20 7.99 -14.50
N GLY A 514 13.52 9.19 -14.99
CA GLY A 514 14.11 10.26 -14.18
C GLY A 514 13.17 10.75 -13.07
N LYS A 515 11.86 10.81 -13.34
CA LYS A 515 10.84 11.18 -12.36
C LYS A 515 10.67 10.11 -11.28
N ALA A 516 10.69 8.83 -11.64
CA ALA A 516 10.63 7.73 -10.67
C ALA A 516 11.85 7.71 -9.74
N ILE A 517 13.07 7.83 -10.31
CA ILE A 517 14.32 7.97 -9.53
C ILE A 517 14.23 9.17 -8.57
N THR A 518 13.76 10.31 -9.04
CA THR A 518 13.58 11.50 -8.21
C THR A 518 12.58 11.24 -7.07
N SER A 519 11.45 10.61 -7.37
CA SER A 519 10.42 10.25 -6.37
C SER A 519 10.98 9.37 -5.26
N GLU A 520 11.74 8.32 -5.62
CA GLU A 520 12.30 7.39 -4.63
C GLU A 520 13.44 8.02 -3.81
N LEU A 521 14.32 8.83 -4.43
CA LEU A 521 15.33 9.60 -3.70
C LEU A 521 14.71 10.54 -2.66
N LEU A 522 13.61 11.23 -2.99
CA LEU A 522 12.88 12.11 -2.08
C LEU A 522 12.21 11.34 -0.94
N GLN A 523 11.59 10.18 -1.23
CA GLN A 523 11.02 9.28 -0.20
C GLN A 523 12.09 8.80 0.80
N LEU A 524 13.31 8.59 0.32
CA LEU A 524 14.45 8.15 1.14
C LEU A 524 15.16 9.31 1.89
N GLY A 525 14.66 10.54 1.79
CA GLY A 525 15.14 11.69 2.56
C GLY A 525 16.20 12.55 1.86
N CYS A 526 16.49 12.28 0.59
CA CYS A 526 17.45 13.06 -0.22
C CYS A 526 16.85 14.40 -0.65
N CYS A 527 17.62 15.48 -0.64
CA CYS A 527 17.32 16.66 -1.44
C CYS A 527 17.68 16.36 -2.91
N VAL A 528 16.84 16.76 -3.87
CA VAL A 528 17.03 16.44 -5.28
C VAL A 528 16.86 17.66 -6.17
N VAL A 529 17.91 18.04 -6.87
CA VAL A 529 17.86 18.99 -7.98
C VAL A 529 17.50 18.22 -9.26
N ILE A 530 16.35 18.55 -9.86
CA ILE A 530 15.95 18.00 -11.16
C ILE A 530 16.26 18.99 -12.27
N SER A 531 16.86 18.49 -13.37
CA SER A 531 17.32 19.38 -14.43
C SER A 531 17.07 18.87 -15.85
N SER A 532 16.68 19.78 -16.75
CA SER A 532 16.43 19.56 -18.18
C SER A 532 16.19 20.89 -18.91
N ARG A 533 16.06 20.84 -20.24
CA ARG A 533 15.81 21.98 -21.16
C ARG A 533 14.38 22.56 -21.18
N LYS A 534 13.48 22.11 -20.30
CA LYS A 534 12.07 22.55 -20.31
C LYS A 534 11.62 22.88 -18.89
N ILE A 535 11.93 24.09 -18.43
CA ILE A 535 11.66 24.53 -17.05
C ILE A 535 10.21 24.33 -16.60
N GLU A 536 9.21 24.58 -17.45
CA GLU A 536 7.80 24.39 -17.06
C GLU A 536 7.44 22.93 -16.76
N ARG A 537 8.04 21.97 -17.49
CA ARG A 537 7.89 20.54 -17.17
C ARG A 537 8.57 20.19 -15.84
N LEU A 538 9.72 20.79 -15.54
CA LEU A 538 10.41 20.61 -14.26
C LEU A 538 9.63 21.22 -13.10
N LYS A 539 9.09 22.44 -13.25
CA LYS A 539 8.25 23.11 -12.24
C LYS A 539 7.00 22.28 -11.92
N SER A 540 6.32 21.77 -12.96
CA SER A 540 5.16 20.88 -12.79
C SER A 540 5.53 19.59 -12.04
N ALA A 541 6.59 18.91 -12.47
CA ALA A 541 7.08 17.70 -11.80
C ALA A 541 7.52 17.97 -10.35
N ALA A 542 8.23 19.07 -10.09
CA ALA A 542 8.65 19.47 -8.74
C ALA A 542 7.44 19.75 -7.82
N LYS A 543 6.40 20.43 -8.33
CA LYS A 543 5.16 20.69 -7.59
C LYS A 543 4.45 19.38 -7.21
N GLU A 544 4.28 18.48 -8.16
CA GLU A 544 3.67 17.15 -7.92
C GLU A 544 4.49 16.31 -6.94
N LEU A 545 5.82 16.27 -7.11
CA LEU A 545 6.71 15.50 -6.24
C LEU A 545 6.74 16.07 -4.83
N THR A 546 6.71 17.41 -4.67
CA THR A 546 6.64 18.07 -3.35
C THR A 546 5.42 17.64 -2.55
N GLN A 547 4.26 17.44 -3.21
CA GLN A 547 3.03 16.97 -2.57
C GLN A 547 3.13 15.52 -2.05
N LYS A 548 4.09 14.73 -2.55
CA LYS A 548 4.34 13.33 -2.15
C LYS A 548 5.43 13.20 -1.07
N ILE A 549 6.10 14.31 -0.70
CA ILE A 549 7.10 14.31 0.38
C ILE A 549 6.36 14.33 1.73
N PRO A 550 6.64 13.41 2.67
CA PRO A 550 6.08 13.47 4.02
C PRO A 550 6.42 14.81 4.71
N PRO A 551 5.49 15.49 5.40
CA PRO A 551 5.77 16.77 6.07
C PRO A 551 6.87 16.72 7.14
N SER A 552 7.23 15.53 7.62
CA SER A 552 8.33 15.26 8.55
C SER A 552 9.70 15.05 7.86
N SER A 553 9.75 15.00 6.53
CA SER A 553 10.98 14.81 5.77
C SER A 553 11.71 16.14 5.55
N LEU A 554 13.05 16.09 5.61
CA LEU A 554 13.91 17.23 5.26
C LEU A 554 14.16 17.33 3.74
N ALA A 555 13.69 16.34 2.97
CA ALA A 555 13.84 16.29 1.52
C ALA A 555 13.18 17.50 0.85
N LYS A 556 13.84 18.03 -0.18
CA LYS A 556 13.34 19.10 -1.05
C LYS A 556 13.63 18.75 -2.49
N VAL A 557 12.69 19.03 -3.39
CA VAL A 557 12.93 18.99 -4.83
C VAL A 557 13.11 20.41 -5.35
N THR A 558 14.07 20.64 -6.24
CA THR A 558 14.31 21.96 -6.85
C THR A 558 14.53 21.84 -8.36
N PRO A 559 13.70 22.50 -9.19
CA PRO A 559 13.88 22.50 -10.63
C PRO A 559 14.92 23.53 -11.06
N ILE A 560 15.91 23.12 -11.86
CA ILE A 560 16.91 24.02 -12.47
C ILE A 560 16.97 23.72 -13.98
N GLU A 561 16.79 24.75 -14.80
CA GLU A 561 16.95 24.62 -16.26
C GLU A 561 18.41 24.36 -16.63
N CYS A 562 18.65 23.40 -17.52
CA CYS A 562 19.98 23.14 -18.07
C CYS A 562 19.87 22.35 -19.38
N ASN A 563 20.51 22.86 -20.42
CA ASN A 563 20.91 22.12 -21.59
C ASN A 563 22.29 21.50 -21.36
N ILE A 564 22.31 20.23 -20.97
CA ILE A 564 23.56 19.49 -20.68
C ILE A 564 24.55 19.43 -21.85
N ARG A 565 24.18 19.86 -23.05
CA ARG A 565 25.07 20.00 -24.22
C ARG A 565 25.98 21.25 -24.14
N ILE A 566 25.73 22.16 -23.20
CA ILE A 566 26.40 23.45 -23.05
C ILE A 566 27.16 23.45 -21.73
N GLU A 567 28.50 23.51 -21.78
CA GLU A 567 29.38 23.36 -20.62
C GLU A 567 29.13 24.44 -19.55
N GLU A 568 28.84 25.68 -19.96
CA GLU A 568 28.54 26.79 -19.05
C GLU A 568 27.23 26.57 -18.28
N GLU A 569 26.17 26.07 -18.92
CA GLU A 569 24.91 25.73 -18.24
C GLU A 569 25.09 24.57 -17.26
N VAL A 570 25.94 23.57 -17.60
CA VAL A 570 26.28 22.47 -16.69
C VAL A 570 27.04 22.98 -15.47
N LYS A 571 28.00 23.90 -15.65
CA LYS A 571 28.70 24.55 -14.54
C LYS A 571 27.72 25.34 -13.67
N ASN A 572 26.85 26.16 -14.27
CA ASN A 572 25.85 26.95 -13.56
C ASN A 572 24.87 26.06 -12.76
N LEU A 573 24.54 24.86 -13.26
CA LEU A 573 23.76 23.84 -12.52
C LEU A 573 24.50 23.34 -11.27
N MET A 574 25.80 23.05 -11.36
CA MET A 574 26.60 22.63 -10.19
C MET A 574 26.73 23.76 -9.18
N ASP A 575 27.11 24.96 -9.62
CA ASP A 575 27.30 26.14 -8.78
C ASP A 575 25.99 26.54 -8.06
N SER A 576 24.86 26.45 -8.76
CA SER A 576 23.52 26.69 -8.18
C SER A 576 23.15 25.62 -7.15
N THR A 577 23.44 24.34 -7.42
CA THR A 577 23.19 23.23 -6.48
C THR A 577 24.00 23.41 -5.20
N LEU A 578 25.29 23.76 -5.33
CA LEU A 578 26.18 24.03 -4.20
C LEU A 578 25.74 25.27 -3.42
N LYS A 579 25.31 26.33 -4.09
CA LYS A 579 24.75 27.53 -3.43
C LYS A 579 23.47 27.24 -2.65
N LEU A 580 22.63 26.32 -3.11
CA LEU A 580 21.34 25.98 -2.48
C LEU A 580 21.46 24.95 -1.35
N HIS A 581 22.37 23.98 -1.48
CA HIS A 581 22.43 22.82 -0.58
C HIS A 581 23.81 22.56 0.04
N GLY A 582 24.86 23.25 -0.40
CA GLY A 582 26.21 23.16 0.18
C GLY A 582 26.97 21.86 -0.07
N ARG A 583 26.46 20.95 -0.92
CA ARG A 583 27.07 19.65 -1.25
C ARG A 583 26.44 19.00 -2.48
N ILE A 584 27.15 18.06 -3.11
CA ILE A 584 26.61 17.13 -4.13
C ILE A 584 27.09 15.71 -3.79
N ASP A 585 26.21 14.83 -3.28
CA ASP A 585 26.58 13.43 -2.99
C ASP A 585 26.37 12.52 -4.20
N PHE A 586 25.29 12.77 -4.95
CA PHE A 586 24.82 11.87 -5.99
C PHE A 586 24.63 12.61 -7.33
N LEU A 587 25.12 12.03 -8.42
CA LEU A 587 24.85 12.48 -9.78
C LEU A 587 24.16 11.37 -10.57
N VAL A 588 22.98 11.61 -11.11
CA VAL A 588 22.26 10.69 -11.98
C VAL A 588 22.18 11.27 -13.38
N ASN A 589 23.07 10.82 -14.26
CA ASN A 589 23.00 11.15 -15.68
C ASN A 589 21.92 10.29 -16.35
N ASN A 590 20.73 10.87 -16.48
CA ASN A 590 19.55 10.28 -17.12
C ASN A 590 18.99 11.21 -18.23
N GLY A 591 19.49 12.44 -18.34
CA GLY A 591 19.23 13.34 -19.46
C GLY A 591 19.79 12.75 -20.74
N GLY A 592 18.90 12.31 -21.62
CA GLY A 592 19.25 11.58 -22.83
C GLY A 592 18.07 11.50 -23.78
N GLY A 593 18.30 10.95 -24.96
CA GLY A 593 17.28 10.83 -25.99
C GLY A 593 17.76 10.09 -27.23
N GLN A 594 16.83 9.40 -27.89
CA GLN A 594 17.06 8.61 -29.09
C GLN A 594 15.86 8.71 -30.02
N PHE A 595 16.06 8.45 -31.30
CA PHE A 595 15.00 8.29 -32.29
C PHE A 595 15.39 7.17 -33.26
N SER A 596 14.39 6.50 -33.83
CA SER A 596 14.60 5.42 -34.79
C SER A 596 14.81 5.99 -36.19
N SER A 597 15.93 5.66 -36.83
CA SER A 597 16.17 5.89 -38.26
C SER A 597 17.12 4.81 -38.79
N PRO A 598 16.93 4.31 -40.03
CA PRO A 598 17.95 3.51 -40.71
C PRO A 598 19.28 4.27 -40.74
N ALA A 599 20.41 3.58 -40.57
CA ALA A 599 21.72 4.23 -40.51
C ALA A 599 22.04 5.05 -41.78
N SER A 600 21.61 4.57 -42.95
CA SER A 600 21.72 5.29 -44.24
C SER A 600 20.86 6.55 -44.35
N MET A 601 19.86 6.71 -43.49
CA MET A 601 18.94 7.85 -43.43
C MET A 601 19.22 8.76 -42.21
N MET A 602 20.32 8.50 -41.48
CA MET A 602 20.72 9.30 -40.32
C MET A 602 21.38 10.60 -40.78
N SER A 603 20.73 11.75 -40.55
CA SER A 603 21.33 13.05 -40.83
C SER A 603 22.45 13.39 -39.83
N ALA A 604 23.44 14.16 -40.27
CA ALA A 604 24.53 14.61 -39.40
C ALA A 604 24.02 15.45 -38.20
N LYS A 605 22.98 16.27 -38.39
CA LYS A 605 22.28 17.02 -37.31
C LYS A 605 21.65 16.06 -36.30
N GLY A 606 20.99 15.00 -36.77
CA GLY A 606 20.39 13.96 -35.94
C GLY A 606 21.42 13.16 -35.14
N TRP A 607 22.46 12.66 -35.81
CA TRP A 607 23.59 11.99 -35.18
C TRP A 607 24.25 12.85 -34.09
N LYS A 608 24.61 14.09 -34.43
CA LYS A 608 25.23 15.02 -33.48
C LYS A 608 24.32 15.33 -32.29
N ALA A 609 23.01 15.46 -32.48
CA ALA A 609 22.07 15.66 -31.38
C ALA A 609 22.06 14.48 -30.39
N VAL A 610 22.14 13.24 -30.87
CA VAL A 610 22.23 12.03 -30.02
C VAL A 610 23.57 11.97 -29.30
N VAL A 611 24.69 12.17 -30.01
CA VAL A 611 26.04 12.13 -29.42
C VAL A 611 26.23 13.24 -28.39
N ASP A 612 25.90 14.49 -28.74
CA ASP A 612 26.06 15.63 -27.83
C ASP A 612 25.24 15.46 -26.55
N THR A 613 24.02 14.93 -26.64
CA THR A 613 23.13 14.81 -25.46
C THR A 613 23.55 13.64 -24.57
N ASN A 614 23.75 12.45 -25.14
CA ASN A 614 23.95 11.23 -24.33
C ASN A 614 25.41 11.02 -23.91
N LEU A 615 26.37 11.36 -24.78
CA LEU A 615 27.81 11.19 -24.49
C LEU A 615 28.42 12.47 -23.93
N ASN A 616 28.44 13.57 -24.71
CA ASN A 616 29.14 14.79 -24.31
C ASN A 616 28.49 15.40 -23.05
N GLY A 617 27.16 15.47 -22.99
CA GLY A 617 26.46 15.98 -21.81
C GLY A 617 26.67 15.14 -20.55
N THR A 618 26.72 13.81 -20.66
CA THR A 618 27.10 12.94 -19.53
C THR A 618 28.53 13.22 -19.07
N PHE A 619 29.47 13.38 -20.01
CA PHE A 619 30.86 13.73 -19.70
C PHE A 619 30.96 15.09 -19.00
N PHE A 620 30.32 16.14 -19.51
CA PHE A 620 30.31 17.47 -18.91
C PHE A 620 29.73 17.44 -17.48
N CYS A 621 28.58 16.79 -17.28
CA CYS A 621 27.97 16.66 -15.95
C CYS A 621 28.88 15.91 -14.97
N CYS A 622 29.52 14.81 -15.39
CA CYS A 622 30.50 14.11 -14.57
C CYS A 622 31.72 15.00 -14.25
N ARG A 623 32.31 15.65 -15.25
CA ARG A 623 33.51 16.48 -15.12
C ARG A 623 33.30 17.64 -14.15
N GLU A 624 32.18 18.36 -14.24
CA GLU A 624 31.94 19.49 -13.32
C GLU A 624 31.45 19.06 -11.94
N ALA A 625 30.73 17.95 -11.80
CA ALA A 625 30.44 17.41 -10.46
C ALA A 625 31.73 16.97 -9.74
N TYR A 626 32.71 16.43 -10.49
CA TYR A 626 34.04 16.13 -9.99
C TYR A 626 34.80 17.40 -9.58
N ASN A 627 34.95 18.35 -10.50
CA ASN A 627 35.72 19.60 -10.29
C ASN A 627 35.15 20.47 -9.16
N SER A 628 33.83 20.65 -9.11
CA SER A 628 33.20 21.58 -8.15
C SER A 628 32.97 20.97 -6.77
N TRP A 629 33.00 19.65 -6.60
CA TRP A 629 32.72 19.01 -5.31
C TRP A 629 33.36 17.64 -5.07
N MET A 630 33.07 16.65 -5.93
CA MET A 630 33.30 15.25 -5.56
C MET A 630 34.78 14.89 -5.43
N LYS A 631 35.69 15.58 -6.12
CA LYS A 631 37.14 15.35 -6.02
C LYS A 631 37.65 15.40 -4.57
N ASP A 632 37.13 16.32 -3.75
CA ASP A 632 37.63 16.54 -2.39
C ASP A 632 36.73 15.90 -1.31
N HIS A 633 35.55 15.38 -1.70
CA HIS A 633 34.50 14.90 -0.78
C HIS A 633 34.00 13.47 -1.06
N GLY A 634 34.43 12.84 -2.15
CA GLY A 634 33.86 11.61 -2.68
C GLY A 634 32.45 11.81 -3.25
N GLY A 635 31.84 10.72 -3.72
CA GLY A 635 30.48 10.74 -4.28
C GLY A 635 30.08 9.43 -4.96
N ALA A 636 28.82 9.34 -5.38
CA ALA A 636 28.35 8.25 -6.24
C ALA A 636 27.65 8.80 -7.49
N ALA A 637 28.13 8.39 -8.66
CA ALA A 637 27.59 8.80 -9.96
C ALA A 637 26.94 7.62 -10.70
N ARG A 638 25.92 7.92 -11.50
CA ARG A 638 25.36 7.03 -12.52
C ARG A 638 25.56 7.63 -13.90
N SER A 639 26.00 6.80 -14.84
CA SER A 639 26.16 7.14 -16.26
C SER A 639 25.39 6.15 -17.15
N ALA A 640 24.93 6.60 -18.31
CA ALA A 640 24.34 5.74 -19.35
C ALA A 640 25.40 5.20 -20.34
N VAL A 641 26.65 5.66 -20.23
CA VAL A 641 27.75 5.33 -21.13
C VAL A 641 28.70 4.33 -20.45
N ASP A 642 28.70 3.08 -20.91
CA ASP A 642 29.42 1.96 -20.29
C ASP A 642 30.94 2.16 -20.25
N ASN A 643 31.58 2.54 -21.36
CA ASN A 643 33.04 2.69 -21.39
C ASN A 643 33.52 3.89 -20.54
N LEU A 644 32.80 5.02 -20.59
CA LEU A 644 33.08 6.19 -19.74
C LEU A 644 32.98 5.82 -18.25
N THR A 645 31.98 5.03 -17.88
CA THR A 645 31.80 4.51 -16.51
C THR A 645 33.02 3.70 -16.06
N LYS A 646 33.53 2.81 -16.91
CA LYS A 646 34.72 1.99 -16.60
C LYS A 646 35.98 2.84 -16.43
N THR A 647 36.22 3.81 -17.33
CA THR A 647 37.38 4.72 -17.23
C THR A 647 37.33 5.56 -15.95
N LEU A 648 36.22 6.26 -15.70
CA LEU A 648 36.09 7.16 -14.55
C LEU A 648 36.08 6.39 -13.20
N ALA A 649 35.63 5.13 -13.19
CA ALA A 649 35.69 4.27 -12.01
C ALA A 649 37.12 3.93 -11.56
N ILE A 650 38.10 3.98 -12.47
CA ILE A 650 39.52 3.79 -12.16
C ILE A 650 40.17 5.14 -11.87
N GLU A 651 39.99 6.14 -12.74
CA GLU A 651 40.63 7.45 -12.61
C GLU A 651 40.26 8.20 -11.33
N TRP A 652 39.05 8.01 -10.80
CA TRP A 652 38.55 8.73 -9.63
C TRP A 652 38.47 7.87 -8.35
N ALA A 653 39.05 6.65 -8.39
CA ALA A 653 39.09 5.75 -7.26
C ALA A 653 39.87 6.34 -6.07
N ASP A 654 40.93 7.12 -6.32
CA ASP A 654 41.74 7.78 -5.29
C ASP A 654 40.97 8.89 -4.54
N ARG A 655 39.88 9.40 -5.13
CA ARG A 655 38.94 10.35 -4.51
C ARG A 655 37.76 9.68 -3.80
N GLY A 656 37.71 8.35 -3.77
CA GLY A 656 36.60 7.60 -3.19
C GLY A 656 35.27 7.78 -3.94
N ILE A 657 35.33 8.12 -5.24
CA ILE A 657 34.15 8.25 -6.09
C ILE A 657 33.80 6.91 -6.70
N ARG A 658 32.54 6.51 -6.60
CA ARG A 658 32.00 5.33 -7.29
C ARG A 658 31.18 5.78 -8.50
N ILE A 659 31.33 5.11 -9.64
CA ILE A 659 30.48 5.36 -10.80
C ILE A 659 30.01 4.04 -11.40
N ASN A 660 28.71 3.94 -11.71
CA ASN A 660 28.09 2.73 -12.24
C ASN A 660 27.06 3.06 -13.33
N SER A 661 26.62 2.07 -14.08
CA SER A 661 25.55 2.18 -15.06
C SER A 661 24.36 1.29 -14.70
N VAL A 662 23.16 1.75 -15.06
CA VAL A 662 21.95 0.91 -15.08
C VAL A 662 21.37 1.00 -16.47
N ALA A 663 21.26 -0.15 -17.15
CA ALA A 663 20.76 -0.29 -18.50
C ALA A 663 19.33 -0.85 -18.50
N PRO A 664 18.30 0.00 -18.62
CA PRO A 664 16.89 -0.43 -18.55
C PRO A 664 16.38 -1.11 -19.83
N VAL A 665 17.16 -1.14 -20.92
CA VAL A 665 16.73 -1.62 -22.25
C VAL A 665 17.75 -2.59 -22.84
N GLY A 666 17.28 -3.71 -23.37
CA GLY A 666 18.05 -4.69 -24.12
C GLY A 666 17.93 -4.51 -25.63
N GLY A 667 18.57 -3.46 -26.16
CA GLY A 667 18.65 -3.18 -27.60
C GLY A 667 17.63 -2.15 -28.10
N ASN A 668 17.35 -2.15 -29.41
CA ASN A 668 16.62 -1.06 -30.09
C ASN A 668 15.09 -1.02 -29.84
N ARG A 669 14.58 -1.65 -28.78
CA ARG A 669 13.14 -1.78 -28.51
C ARG A 669 12.81 -1.45 -27.06
N GLY A 670 11.99 -0.42 -26.83
CA GLY A 670 11.67 0.09 -25.51
C GLY A 670 10.96 -0.93 -24.62
N THR A 671 11.64 -1.37 -23.56
CA THR A 671 11.15 -2.28 -22.50
C THR A 671 10.37 -1.57 -21.41
N ILE A 672 10.74 -0.33 -21.09
CA ILE A 672 10.19 0.40 -19.94
C ILE A 672 9.15 1.40 -20.42
N ILE A 673 7.92 1.22 -19.95
CA ILE A 673 6.79 2.05 -20.33
C ILE A 673 6.44 3.05 -19.24
N SER A 674 6.19 4.30 -19.64
CA SER A 674 5.60 5.30 -18.76
C SER A 674 4.62 6.16 -19.53
N LYS A 675 3.66 6.75 -18.83
CA LYS A 675 2.68 7.70 -19.40
C LYS A 675 3.35 8.79 -20.24
N THR A 676 4.35 9.47 -19.65
CA THR A 676 5.12 10.52 -20.33
C THR A 676 5.95 10.02 -21.52
N ALA A 677 6.30 8.73 -21.56
CA ALA A 677 7.00 8.16 -22.72
C ALA A 677 6.03 7.88 -23.87
N MET A 678 4.83 7.36 -23.58
CA MET A 678 3.77 7.16 -24.58
C MET A 678 3.33 8.46 -25.23
N GLU A 679 3.11 9.52 -24.44
CA GLU A 679 2.71 10.83 -24.94
C GLU A 679 3.67 11.39 -26.00
N ASN A 680 4.99 11.12 -25.86
CA ASN A 680 5.99 11.54 -26.85
C ASN A 680 5.89 10.80 -28.21
N TYR A 681 5.27 9.62 -28.25
CA TYR A 681 5.06 8.82 -29.47
C TYR A 681 3.64 8.97 -30.04
N LYS A 682 2.78 9.81 -29.43
CA LYS A 682 1.39 10.05 -29.83
C LYS A 682 0.62 8.73 -30.03
N GLU A 683 -0.24 8.65 -31.03
CA GLU A 683 -1.10 7.50 -31.36
C GLU A 683 -0.32 6.20 -31.63
N TYR A 684 0.94 6.29 -32.08
CA TYR A 684 1.79 5.12 -32.36
C TYR A 684 2.42 4.51 -31.10
N GLY A 685 2.43 5.23 -29.97
CA GLY A 685 3.06 4.81 -28.72
C GLY A 685 2.60 3.43 -28.22
N PRO A 686 1.29 3.19 -28.01
CA PRO A 686 0.79 1.90 -27.53
C PRO A 686 1.20 0.72 -28.41
N THR A 687 1.13 0.89 -29.74
CA THR A 687 1.51 -0.14 -30.72
C THR A 687 3.01 -0.44 -30.67
N LEU A 688 3.85 0.59 -30.63
CA LEU A 688 5.32 0.44 -30.60
C LEU A 688 5.79 -0.33 -29.36
N PHE A 689 5.27 0.03 -28.18
CA PHE A 689 5.58 -0.68 -26.94
C PHE A 689 5.03 -2.12 -26.96
N LYS A 690 3.80 -2.34 -27.43
CA LYS A 690 3.20 -3.68 -27.55
C LYS A 690 3.99 -4.62 -28.47
N MET A 691 4.51 -4.12 -29.60
CA MET A 691 5.37 -4.91 -30.51
C MET A 691 6.69 -5.39 -29.89
N SER A 692 7.09 -4.85 -28.73
CA SER A 692 8.31 -5.25 -28.03
C SER A 692 8.11 -6.46 -27.11
N VAL A 693 6.89 -6.72 -26.64
CA VAL A 693 6.56 -7.73 -25.60
C VAL A 693 6.97 -9.17 -25.97
N PRO A 694 6.74 -9.68 -27.20
CA PRO A 694 7.14 -11.05 -27.56
C PRO A 694 8.65 -11.30 -27.45
N PHE A 695 9.44 -10.22 -27.58
CA PHE A 695 10.91 -10.21 -27.54
C PHE A 695 11.47 -10.00 -26.12
N ILE A 696 10.63 -10.00 -25.08
CA ILE A 696 11.04 -9.89 -23.68
C ILE A 696 10.75 -11.24 -23.00
N PRO A 697 11.75 -11.93 -22.42
CA PRO A 697 11.53 -13.21 -21.72
C PRO A 697 10.45 -13.16 -20.64
N ALA A 698 10.31 -12.03 -19.91
CA ALA A 698 9.26 -11.83 -18.92
C ALA A 698 7.83 -11.67 -19.48
N LYS A 699 7.64 -11.54 -20.80
CA LYS A 699 6.33 -11.38 -21.47
C LYS A 699 5.48 -10.21 -20.97
N ARG A 700 6.12 -9.20 -20.39
CA ARG A 700 5.55 -7.88 -20.12
C ARG A 700 6.59 -6.79 -20.29
N LEU A 701 6.13 -5.56 -20.42
CA LEU A 701 6.97 -4.37 -20.28
C LEU A 701 7.29 -4.14 -18.79
N GLY A 702 8.40 -3.47 -18.53
CA GLY A 702 8.73 -2.95 -17.20
C GLY A 702 8.19 -1.54 -16.99
N VAL A 703 8.17 -1.07 -15.75
CA VAL A 703 7.79 0.31 -15.38
C VAL A 703 8.96 1.08 -14.74
N PRO A 704 8.99 2.42 -14.76
CA PRO A 704 10.03 3.25 -14.13
C PRO A 704 10.35 2.88 -12.67
N GLU A 705 9.33 2.46 -11.92
CA GLU A 705 9.38 2.04 -10.52
C GLU A 705 10.14 0.71 -10.32
N GLU A 706 10.43 -0.03 -11.40
CA GLU A 706 11.34 -1.19 -11.38
C GLU A 706 12.80 -0.79 -11.69
N ILE A 707 13.03 0.42 -12.22
CA ILE A 707 14.36 0.96 -12.52
C ILE A 707 14.90 1.80 -11.35
N SER A 708 14.05 2.60 -10.70
CA SER A 708 14.48 3.48 -9.62
C SER A 708 15.15 2.74 -8.44
N PRO A 709 14.73 1.52 -8.03
CA PRO A 709 15.34 0.88 -6.87
C PRO A 709 16.78 0.42 -7.16
N ALA A 710 17.05 -0.04 -8.39
CA ALA A 710 18.39 -0.40 -8.84
C ALA A 710 19.35 0.79 -8.83
N VAL A 711 18.85 2.00 -9.14
CA VAL A 711 19.60 3.25 -9.08
C VAL A 711 19.87 3.65 -7.62
N CYS A 712 18.84 3.62 -6.77
CA CYS A 712 18.98 3.92 -5.35
C CYS A 712 19.97 2.96 -4.67
N PHE A 713 19.92 1.66 -4.97
CA PHE A 713 20.88 0.68 -4.48
C PHE A 713 22.33 1.06 -4.81
N LEU A 714 22.63 1.38 -6.09
CA LEU A 714 23.99 1.71 -6.54
C LEU A 714 24.52 3.03 -5.97
N LEU A 715 23.65 4.00 -5.68
CA LEU A 715 24.01 5.23 -4.97
C LEU A 715 24.25 4.98 -3.46
N SER A 716 23.57 3.99 -2.88
CA SER A 716 23.59 3.73 -1.44
C SER A 716 24.91 3.15 -0.90
N PRO A 717 25.13 3.23 0.43
CA PRO A 717 26.23 2.55 1.10
C PRO A 717 26.25 1.02 0.92
N ALA A 718 25.12 0.39 0.55
CA ALA A 718 25.08 -1.04 0.26
C ALA A 718 25.91 -1.41 -0.99
N ALA A 719 26.17 -0.45 -1.88
CA ALA A 719 27.01 -0.58 -3.06
C ALA A 719 28.44 -0.05 -2.86
N ASN A 720 28.91 0.14 -1.61
CA ASN A 720 30.24 0.70 -1.32
C ASN A 720 31.41 -0.04 -1.99
N PHE A 721 31.27 -1.34 -2.30
CA PHE A 721 32.28 -2.13 -3.01
C PHE A 721 31.92 -2.39 -4.48
N ILE A 722 31.08 -1.54 -5.08
CA ILE A 722 30.62 -1.63 -6.48
C ILE A 722 30.91 -0.31 -7.20
N THR A 723 31.82 -0.38 -8.17
CA THR A 723 32.18 0.70 -9.12
C THR A 723 32.55 0.07 -10.47
N GLY A 724 32.37 0.80 -11.57
CA GLY A 724 32.62 0.33 -12.93
C GLY A 724 31.61 -0.68 -13.49
N ALA A 725 30.52 -0.98 -12.75
CA ALA A 725 29.57 -2.03 -13.10
C ALA A 725 28.39 -1.49 -13.93
N THR A 726 27.91 -2.30 -14.88
CA THR A 726 26.69 -2.05 -15.67
C THR A 726 25.61 -3.07 -15.32
N LEU A 727 24.63 -2.63 -14.52
CA LEU A 727 23.50 -3.45 -14.10
C LEU A 727 22.39 -3.41 -15.17
N LYS A 728 22.09 -4.54 -15.80
CA LYS A 728 20.95 -4.66 -16.73
C LYS A 728 19.64 -4.84 -15.96
N VAL A 729 18.62 -4.09 -16.35
CA VAL A 729 17.25 -4.17 -15.80
C VAL A 729 16.28 -4.21 -16.98
N ASP A 730 16.41 -5.27 -17.77
CA ASP A 730 15.75 -5.46 -19.08
C ASP A 730 14.92 -6.76 -19.14
N ALA A 731 14.71 -7.40 -17.99
CA ALA A 731 14.05 -8.71 -17.85
C ALA A 731 14.62 -9.81 -18.77
N GLY A 732 15.94 -9.77 -19.04
CA GLY A 732 16.65 -10.74 -19.87
C GLY A 732 16.57 -10.45 -21.37
N GLN A 733 15.96 -9.35 -21.81
CA GLN A 733 15.79 -9.02 -23.23
C GLN A 733 17.13 -9.01 -23.99
N SER A 734 18.20 -8.43 -23.44
CA SER A 734 19.52 -8.40 -24.10
C SER A 734 20.23 -9.76 -24.16
N LEU A 735 19.67 -10.80 -23.52
CA LEU A 735 20.13 -12.18 -23.60
C LEU A 735 19.21 -13.04 -24.49
N TYR A 736 18.08 -12.50 -24.96
CA TYR A 736 17.09 -13.25 -25.74
C TYR A 736 17.50 -13.35 -27.22
N HIS A 737 18.42 -14.26 -27.49
CA HIS A 737 18.87 -14.61 -28.84
C HIS A 737 18.02 -15.74 -29.45
N SER A 738 17.94 -15.79 -30.78
CA SER A 738 17.00 -16.59 -31.59
C SER A 738 17.18 -18.12 -31.53
N VAL A 739 17.93 -18.66 -30.57
CA VAL A 739 18.19 -20.11 -30.45
C VAL A 739 17.23 -20.77 -29.45
N TRP A 740 16.67 -19.98 -28.51
CA TRP A 740 15.60 -20.41 -27.62
C TRP A 740 14.40 -19.48 -27.75
N GLU A 741 13.21 -20.05 -27.96
CA GLU A 741 11.95 -19.32 -27.89
C GLU A 741 11.31 -19.52 -26.51
N ILE A 742 11.03 -18.42 -25.81
CA ILE A 742 10.27 -18.44 -24.56
C ILE A 742 8.78 -18.35 -24.90
N PRO A 743 7.93 -19.31 -24.47
CA PRO A 743 6.50 -19.29 -24.73
C PRO A 743 5.81 -18.12 -24.00
N GLU A 744 4.62 -17.74 -24.47
CA GLU A 744 3.80 -16.72 -23.83
C GLU A 744 3.37 -17.16 -22.42
N HIS A 745 3.50 -16.28 -21.42
CA HIS A 745 3.19 -16.61 -20.03
C HIS A 745 2.87 -15.38 -19.17
N SER A 746 2.12 -15.57 -18.08
CA SER A 746 1.86 -14.55 -17.04
C SER A 746 2.58 -14.82 -15.72
N SER A 747 3.59 -15.70 -15.71
CA SER A 747 4.27 -16.17 -14.49
C SER A 747 5.33 -15.20 -13.92
N TRP A 748 5.68 -14.15 -14.65
CA TRP A 748 6.63 -13.15 -14.16
C TRP A 748 5.98 -12.25 -13.10
N PRO A 749 6.69 -11.84 -12.03
CA PRO A 749 6.12 -10.98 -10.99
C PRO A 749 5.42 -9.73 -11.54
N ALA A 750 4.32 -9.33 -10.90
CA ALA A 750 3.58 -8.12 -11.27
C ALA A 750 4.46 -6.86 -11.12
N ALA A 751 4.16 -5.83 -11.92
CA ALA A 751 4.77 -4.52 -11.75
C ALA A 751 4.28 -3.86 -10.44
N PRO A 752 5.10 -3.03 -9.76
CA PRO A 752 4.67 -2.26 -8.58
C PRO A 752 3.46 -1.38 -8.87
N GLU A 753 2.54 -1.25 -7.91
CA GLU A 753 1.35 -0.41 -8.11
C GLU A 753 1.69 1.09 -8.27
N GLY A 754 1.01 1.74 -9.21
CA GLY A 754 1.18 3.15 -9.54
C GLY A 754 0.61 3.51 -10.91
N GLU A 755 0.70 4.79 -11.28
CA GLU A 755 0.21 5.34 -12.56
C GLU A 755 0.78 4.58 -13.78
N ASN A 756 2.07 4.24 -13.77
CA ASN A 756 2.69 3.51 -14.88
C ASN A 756 2.24 2.03 -14.96
N ALA A 757 1.79 1.43 -13.86
CA ALA A 757 1.21 0.08 -13.85
C ALA A 757 -0.28 0.05 -14.23
N GLU A 758 -1.00 1.16 -14.07
CA GLU A 758 -2.32 1.37 -14.68
C GLU A 758 -2.17 1.43 -16.21
N VAL A 759 -1.26 2.27 -16.71
CA VAL A 759 -0.90 2.37 -18.14
C VAL A 759 -0.42 1.03 -18.74
N LEU A 760 0.40 0.26 -18.00
CA LEU A 760 0.82 -1.08 -18.42
C LEU A 760 -0.38 -2.01 -18.62
N ARG A 761 -1.34 -2.02 -17.67
CA ARG A 761 -2.53 -2.86 -17.75
C ARG A 761 -3.41 -2.50 -18.94
N GLU A 762 -3.63 -1.20 -19.20
CA GLU A 762 -4.40 -0.74 -20.37
C GLU A 762 -3.86 -1.32 -21.68
N ILE A 763 -2.54 -1.30 -21.90
CA ILE A 763 -1.93 -1.85 -23.12
C ILE A 763 -1.97 -3.37 -23.17
N MET A 764 -1.83 -4.06 -22.02
CA MET A 764 -1.95 -5.51 -21.95
C MET A 764 -3.39 -5.96 -22.23
N ASP A 765 -4.41 -5.30 -21.67
CA ASP A 765 -5.82 -5.67 -21.85
C ASP A 765 -6.38 -5.30 -23.23
N LEU A 766 -5.83 -4.28 -23.91
CA LEU A 766 -6.02 -4.05 -25.37
C LEU A 766 -5.54 -5.23 -26.25
N THR A 767 -4.99 -6.29 -25.66
CA THR A 767 -4.65 -7.55 -26.34
C THR A 767 -5.76 -8.60 -26.22
N LYS A 768 -6.60 -8.53 -25.19
CA LYS A 768 -7.70 -9.49 -24.98
C LYS A 768 -8.97 -9.15 -25.79
N SER A 769 -9.17 -7.89 -26.17
CA SER A 769 -10.39 -7.45 -26.88
C SER A 769 -10.35 -7.61 -28.41
N LYS A 770 -9.31 -8.26 -28.95
CA LYS A 770 -9.11 -8.47 -30.41
C LYS A 770 -8.73 -9.92 -30.78
N LEU A 771 -9.01 -10.88 -29.90
CA LEU A 771 -8.78 -12.32 -30.09
C LEU A 771 -10.09 -13.09 -29.99
#